data_AF-V5RL41-F1
#
_entry.id   AF-V5RL41-F1
#
_cell.length_a   1.000
_cell.length_b   1.000
_cell.length_c   1.000
_cell.angle_alpha   90.00
_cell.angle_beta   90.00
_cell.angle_gamma   90.00
#
_symmetry.space_group_name_H-M   'P 1'
#
loop_
_entity.id
_entity.type
_entity.pdbx_description
1 polymer ?
#
loop_
_entity_poly.entity_id
_entity_poly.type
_entity_poly.pdbx_seq_one_letter_code
_entity_poly.pdbx_strand_id
1 'polypeptide(L)'
;MKKLLGIIGTFTLLSSASTSVVSCGPKISRTTIKDENVLEHSESLSVVLSQVTKGLFFNQNSIKNNEHISTNYILNNFVKDKALNDLGIDKLPSELSGDTKYNEVYEEFFDNSLFSEQIKLSDNIYQGTVLSPSNSTLSSINEYSSLIPMILNGLIDPSMLASLGSMVGGFLKPDLLASVANYVSNENLMLLEKAFSPDIYKDMSYQQAMDSSAIGLANAIETLLNVNSNKIFSYDNSDDVAKNFLPAIDQLGDNLISLIKGEKKLAFDIEKNMSTIAEILRFVRTLLLAIDSFTSDELTKSPLSLDYVLDKRKSKVTTNKININKLVTLLKKMTEDENGVILKNIINILLGTGNIVDGNDANSNVNKDENGAMSYLGDSNGGYVKVLTKILSKLINKDYLEIDIKTVNLKINVDYLLRCFIDTGLGDKKNLVSNLLRSGLITPGLILQAGDSLPDMFKNIIKSFDDKEWNKFKEDWIAYIWNNDNQTLNFSIKKLLNQPLKSIMESSLFSSNPSKTFNKEKNNSMDFLMQKSISEIANDLYESVKSSNATLNFDDVALLFKSLYEGNTLQNALKDPKNIFNILGLDSSSKKFKEGSPLYYLALILKENIDWIKNALTKVLSYIKTYLQELEEYNKIITEEFNNLKISKSKIQKNKFTYKVSNGKIVNKYEIQITQKNGLYLISEITLFD
;
A
#
# COMPACT_ATOMS: atom_id res chain seq x y z
N MET A 1 -0.98 6.50 1.29
CA MET A 1 -0.95 5.27 2.11
C MET A 1 0.31 5.12 2.97
N LYS A 2 1.55 5.04 2.43
CA LYS A 2 2.79 4.96 3.25
C LYS A 2 2.98 6.14 4.22
N LYS A 3 2.59 7.36 3.84
CA LYS A 3 2.58 8.55 4.72
C LYS A 3 1.40 8.59 5.71
N LEU A 4 0.26 7.99 5.35
CA LEU A 4 -0.94 7.90 6.20
C LEU A 4 -0.74 6.87 7.33
N LEU A 5 -0.19 5.70 6.98
CA LEU A 5 0.31 4.70 7.93
C LEU A 5 1.56 5.22 8.67
N GLY A 6 2.38 6.05 8.01
CA GLY A 6 3.47 6.77 8.65
C GLY A 6 3.00 7.65 9.79
N ILE A 7 1.80 8.24 9.72
CA ILE A 7 1.22 9.09 10.77
C ILE A 7 0.52 8.26 11.86
N ILE A 8 -0.19 7.18 11.50
CA ILE A 8 -0.66 6.17 12.48
C ILE A 8 0.55 5.51 13.19
N GLY A 9 1.69 5.38 12.49
CA GLY A 9 3.00 5.00 13.01
C GLY A 9 3.74 6.13 13.73
N THR A 10 3.44 7.41 13.44
CA THR A 10 4.00 8.57 14.14
C THR A 10 3.43 8.67 15.55
N PHE A 11 2.19 8.21 15.76
CA PHE A 11 1.63 7.99 17.10
C PHE A 11 2.38 6.92 17.92
N THR A 12 3.15 6.03 17.28
CA THR A 12 4.00 5.03 17.95
C THR A 12 5.49 5.41 17.99
N LEU A 13 5.93 6.52 17.37
CA LEU A 13 7.36 6.83 17.18
C LEU A 13 7.93 7.97 18.04
N LEU A 14 7.16 8.60 18.94
CA LEU A 14 7.65 9.79 19.67
C LEU A 14 7.78 9.59 21.20
N SER A 15 8.45 8.49 21.58
CA SER A 15 9.26 8.48 22.81
C SER A 15 10.52 7.62 22.69
N SER A 16 11.49 8.10 21.91
CA SER A 16 12.89 7.76 22.16
C SER A 16 13.68 9.06 22.35
N ALA A 17 13.42 9.75 23.47
CA ALA A 17 14.43 10.62 24.02
C ALA A 17 15.43 9.76 24.80
N SER A 18 16.16 8.88 24.11
CA SER A 18 17.48 8.49 24.60
C SER A 18 18.38 9.68 24.29
N THR A 19 18.40 10.65 25.19
CA THR A 19 19.52 11.58 25.29
C THR A 19 20.75 10.73 25.59
N SER A 20 21.52 10.39 24.56
CA SER A 20 22.89 9.96 24.73
C SER A 20 23.58 11.10 25.48
N VAL A 21 23.98 10.86 26.72
CA VAL A 21 24.84 11.76 27.48
C VAL A 21 26.13 11.89 26.66
N VAL A 22 26.27 13.01 25.95
CA VAL A 22 27.53 13.39 25.31
C VAL A 22 28.48 13.70 26.45
N SER A 23 29.28 12.69 26.82
CA SER A 23 30.52 12.92 27.54
C SER A 23 31.34 13.92 26.73
N CYS A 24 31.62 15.08 27.31
CA CYS A 24 32.50 16.07 26.74
C CYS A 24 33.93 15.51 26.70
N GLY A 25 34.25 14.78 25.63
CA GLY A 25 35.62 14.58 25.19
C GLY A 25 36.23 15.89 24.69
N PRO A 26 37.56 16.01 24.65
CA PRO A 26 38.22 17.23 24.20
C PRO A 26 37.74 17.60 22.80
N LYS A 27 37.34 18.87 22.63
CA LYS A 27 36.89 19.41 21.33
C LYS A 27 38.02 19.26 20.31
N ILE A 28 37.83 18.37 19.34
CA ILE A 28 38.61 18.37 18.09
C ILE A 28 38.09 19.55 17.26
N SER A 29 38.98 20.47 16.91
CA SER A 29 38.63 21.68 16.18
C SER A 29 38.38 21.33 14.72
N ARG A 30 37.16 21.57 14.20
CA ARG A 30 36.83 21.42 12.77
C ARG A 30 37.77 22.26 11.92
N THR A 31 38.73 21.63 11.27
CA THR A 31 39.59 22.23 10.26
C THR A 31 38.83 22.27 8.95
N THR A 32 38.52 23.47 8.46
CA THR A 32 38.04 23.62 7.08
C THR A 32 39.18 23.20 6.15
N ILE A 33 39.07 22.04 5.51
CA ILE A 33 40.10 21.53 4.59
C ILE A 33 40.11 22.47 3.38
N LYS A 34 41.10 23.38 3.32
CA LYS A 34 41.36 24.18 2.12
C LYS A 34 42.08 23.30 1.11
N ASP A 35 41.56 23.30 -0.12
CA ASP A 35 42.09 22.60 -1.29
C ASP A 35 43.63 22.57 -1.31
N GLU A 36 44.24 21.37 -1.24
CA GLU A 36 45.23 20.88 -2.22
C GLU A 36 46.01 19.59 -1.81
N ASN A 37 46.01 19.15 -0.54
CA ASN A 37 46.81 17.98 -0.12
C ASN A 37 46.02 16.82 0.54
N VAL A 38 45.28 16.05 -0.28
CA VAL A 38 44.72 14.74 0.13
C VAL A 38 45.81 13.76 0.63
N LEU A 39 47.07 13.97 0.23
CA LEU A 39 48.22 13.18 0.68
C LEU A 39 48.50 13.32 2.19
N GLU A 40 48.33 14.51 2.78
CA GLU A 40 48.63 14.75 4.20
C GLU A 40 47.69 13.99 5.15
N HIS A 41 46.45 13.73 4.71
CA HIS A 41 45.43 13.05 5.53
C HIS A 41 45.12 11.64 5.00
N SER A 42 45.91 11.14 4.05
CA SER A 42 45.63 9.90 3.34
C SER A 42 45.62 8.67 4.27
N GLU A 43 46.43 8.66 5.33
CA GLU A 43 46.42 7.58 6.31
C GLU A 43 45.15 7.60 7.19
N SER A 44 44.71 8.77 7.65
CA SER A 44 43.47 8.96 8.42
C SER A 44 42.21 8.66 7.58
N LEU A 45 42.15 9.12 6.33
CA LEU A 45 41.11 8.75 5.37
C LEU A 45 41.08 7.24 5.13
N SER A 46 42.26 6.59 5.10
CA SER A 46 42.34 5.16 4.88
C SER A 46 41.71 4.34 6.01
N VAL A 47 41.71 4.87 7.24
CA VAL A 47 41.04 4.26 8.40
C VAL A 47 39.53 4.30 8.22
N VAL A 48 38.96 5.47 7.89
CA VAL A 48 37.52 5.65 7.66
C VAL A 48 37.03 4.70 6.57
N LEU A 49 37.69 4.74 5.41
CA LEU A 49 37.34 3.94 4.23
C LEU A 49 37.54 2.43 4.46
N SER A 50 38.48 2.02 5.32
CA SER A 50 38.62 0.60 5.68
C SER A 50 37.32 0.04 6.30
N GLN A 51 36.65 0.78 7.18
CA GLN A 51 35.41 0.30 7.78
C GLN A 51 34.23 0.41 6.82
N VAL A 52 34.24 1.39 5.91
CA VAL A 52 33.30 1.43 4.78
C VAL A 52 33.40 0.15 3.96
N THR A 53 34.60 -0.40 3.72
CA THR A 53 34.75 -1.65 2.96
C THR A 53 34.19 -2.89 3.66
N LYS A 54 34.14 -2.93 5.00
CA LYS A 54 33.37 -3.96 5.71
C LYS A 54 31.88 -3.81 5.41
N GLY A 55 31.35 -2.59 5.45
CA GLY A 55 29.96 -2.35 5.06
C GLY A 55 29.67 -2.65 3.57
N LEU A 56 30.63 -2.43 2.67
CA LEU A 56 30.52 -2.84 1.26
C LEU A 56 30.55 -4.36 1.08
N PHE A 57 31.33 -5.08 1.89
CA PHE A 57 31.35 -6.55 1.89
C PHE A 57 29.95 -7.12 2.16
N PHE A 58 29.24 -6.57 3.14
CA PHE A 58 27.87 -6.98 3.47
C PHE A 58 26.81 -6.53 2.45
N ASN A 59 27.05 -5.42 1.76
CA ASN A 59 26.21 -4.98 0.64
C ASN A 59 26.38 -5.89 -0.58
N GLN A 60 27.61 -6.32 -0.86
CA GLN A 60 27.91 -7.14 -2.03
C GLN A 60 27.53 -8.62 -1.84
N ASN A 61 27.79 -9.18 -0.66
CA ASN A 61 27.59 -10.60 -0.40
C ASN A 61 26.30 -10.80 0.39
N SER A 62 25.39 -11.61 -0.16
CA SER A 62 24.19 -12.00 0.57
C SER A 62 24.55 -12.86 1.77
N ILE A 63 23.92 -12.62 2.91
CA ILE A 63 24.24 -13.35 4.16
C ILE A 63 23.27 -14.52 4.36
N LYS A 64 21.96 -14.24 4.38
CA LYS A 64 20.88 -15.21 4.63
C LYS A 64 19.72 -14.91 3.69
N ASN A 65 19.06 -15.95 3.17
CA ASN A 65 17.91 -15.85 2.28
C ASN A 65 18.11 -14.91 1.07
N ASN A 66 19.33 -14.85 0.51
CA ASN A 66 19.72 -13.93 -0.57
C ASN A 66 19.54 -12.44 -0.23
N GLU A 67 19.48 -12.08 1.06
CA GLU A 67 19.38 -10.69 1.50
C GLU A 67 20.79 -10.06 1.65
N HIS A 68 20.94 -8.86 1.10
CA HIS A 68 22.12 -8.01 1.16
C HIS A 68 21.92 -6.91 2.21
N ILE A 69 22.94 -6.53 2.98
CA ILE A 69 22.78 -5.60 4.10
C ILE A 69 23.30 -4.20 3.75
N SER A 70 22.60 -3.18 4.24
CA SER A 70 22.98 -1.77 4.05
C SER A 70 24.36 -1.47 4.63
N THR A 71 25.22 -0.85 3.81
CA THR A 71 26.50 -0.32 4.27
C THR A 71 26.30 0.71 5.39
N ASN A 72 25.25 1.53 5.31
CA ASN A 72 24.94 2.52 6.35
C ASN A 72 24.54 1.84 7.66
N TYR A 73 23.77 0.74 7.57
CA TYR A 73 23.40 -0.04 8.75
C TYR A 73 24.63 -0.57 9.50
N ILE A 74 25.57 -1.18 8.76
CA ILE A 74 26.82 -1.70 9.33
C ILE A 74 27.61 -0.58 10.00
N LEU A 75 27.80 0.54 9.31
CA LEU A 75 28.55 1.67 9.85
C LEU A 75 27.90 2.23 11.11
N ASN A 76 26.58 2.46 11.10
CA ASN A 76 25.89 3.07 12.23
C ASN A 76 25.83 2.16 13.46
N ASN A 77 25.64 0.85 13.30
CA ASN A 77 25.41 -0.06 14.44
C ASN A 77 26.66 -0.78 14.93
N PHE A 78 27.67 -0.96 14.08
CA PHE A 78 28.86 -1.75 14.41
C PHE A 78 30.16 -0.93 14.43
N VAL A 79 30.17 0.26 13.83
CA VAL A 79 31.40 1.04 13.66
C VAL A 79 31.36 2.38 14.39
N LYS A 80 30.31 3.18 14.21
CA LYS A 80 30.24 4.60 14.53
C LYS A 80 30.72 4.95 15.94
N ASP A 81 30.23 4.24 16.94
CA ASP A 81 30.48 4.54 18.35
C ASP A 81 31.66 3.77 18.97
N LYS A 82 32.36 2.94 18.16
CA LYS A 82 33.51 2.15 18.61
C LYS A 82 34.79 2.96 18.62
N ALA A 83 35.68 2.65 19.57
CA ALA A 83 37.05 3.13 19.57
C ALA A 83 37.82 2.51 18.39
N LEU A 84 38.81 3.21 17.84
CA LEU A 84 39.59 2.72 16.69
C LEU A 84 40.31 1.38 17.00
N ASN A 85 40.76 1.16 18.23
CA ASN A 85 41.37 -0.11 18.65
C ASN A 85 40.40 -1.31 18.58
N ASP A 86 39.11 -1.07 18.78
CA ASP A 86 38.08 -2.12 18.76
C ASP A 86 37.68 -2.52 17.33
N LEU A 87 38.15 -1.80 16.31
CA LEU A 87 37.76 -1.99 14.91
C LEU A 87 38.71 -2.88 14.11
N GLY A 88 39.70 -3.48 14.76
CA GLY A 88 40.66 -4.39 14.14
C GLY A 88 41.50 -3.70 13.06
N ILE A 89 41.97 -2.48 13.34
CA ILE A 89 42.82 -1.70 12.43
C ILE A 89 44.28 -2.06 12.72
N ASP A 90 44.97 -2.66 11.74
CA ASP A 90 46.35 -3.17 11.93
C ASP A 90 47.37 -2.12 12.36
N LYS A 91 47.22 -0.86 11.89
CA LYS A 91 48.11 0.26 12.21
C LYS A 91 47.36 1.59 12.15
N LEU A 92 47.42 2.34 13.24
CA LEU A 92 46.86 3.69 13.34
C LEU A 92 47.89 4.75 12.87
N PRO A 93 47.45 5.80 12.17
CA PRO A 93 48.27 6.97 11.87
C PRO A 93 48.75 7.63 13.17
N SER A 94 49.90 8.30 13.14
CA SER A 94 50.48 8.97 14.31
C SER A 94 49.60 10.06 14.90
N GLU A 95 48.73 10.69 14.09
CA GLU A 95 47.80 11.71 14.56
C GLU A 95 46.52 11.17 15.23
N LEU A 96 46.26 9.86 15.18
CA LEU A 96 45.06 9.25 15.76
C LEU A 96 45.39 8.40 17.00
N SER A 97 44.58 8.55 18.06
CA SER A 97 44.65 7.67 19.23
C SER A 97 43.75 6.45 19.03
N GLY A 98 44.14 5.31 19.60
CA GLY A 98 43.31 4.11 19.61
C GLY A 98 41.99 4.25 20.35
N ASP A 99 41.93 5.18 21.31
CA ASP A 99 40.73 5.50 22.08
C ASP A 99 39.80 6.51 21.37
N THR A 100 40.28 7.15 20.30
CA THR A 100 39.45 8.03 19.46
C THR A 100 38.29 7.23 18.89
N LYS A 101 37.07 7.80 18.89
CA LYS A 101 35.92 7.13 18.30
C LYS A 101 35.92 7.27 16.79
N TYR A 102 35.46 6.25 16.08
CA TYR A 102 35.34 6.31 14.63
C TYR A 102 34.54 7.52 14.14
N ASN A 103 33.42 7.84 14.80
CA ASN A 103 32.58 8.97 14.40
C ASN A 103 33.31 10.32 14.46
N GLU A 104 34.23 10.48 15.40
CA GLU A 104 35.01 11.73 15.54
C GLU A 104 35.91 11.94 14.32
N VAL A 105 36.58 10.86 13.86
CA VAL A 105 37.38 10.89 12.63
C VAL A 105 36.50 11.02 11.38
N TYR A 106 35.34 10.35 11.37
CA TYR A 106 34.40 10.43 10.25
C TYR A 106 33.90 11.86 10.03
N GLU A 107 33.40 12.53 11.07
CA GLU A 107 32.81 13.88 10.99
C GLU A 107 33.85 14.97 10.70
N GLU A 108 35.14 14.69 10.91
CA GLU A 108 36.23 15.59 10.53
C GLU A 108 36.46 15.62 9.02
N PHE A 109 36.31 14.47 8.35
CA PHE A 109 36.71 14.30 6.96
C PHE A 109 35.56 14.12 5.97
N PHE A 110 34.43 13.52 6.36
CA PHE A 110 33.35 13.13 5.45
C PHE A 110 32.07 13.93 5.64
N ASP A 111 31.35 14.13 4.55
CA ASP A 111 29.99 14.68 4.58
C ASP A 111 29.03 13.66 5.26
N ASN A 112 27.92 14.16 5.80
CA ASN A 112 26.81 13.34 6.28
C ASN A 112 26.27 12.41 5.18
N SER A 113 26.41 12.81 3.91
CA SER A 113 26.19 11.93 2.75
C SER A 113 27.49 11.23 2.32
N LEU A 114 27.72 10.01 2.81
CA LEU A 114 28.91 9.19 2.51
C LEU A 114 29.15 8.99 0.99
N PHE A 115 28.08 8.79 0.22
CA PHE A 115 28.13 8.54 -1.22
C PHE A 115 27.69 9.77 -2.01
N SER A 116 28.37 10.03 -3.13
CA SER A 116 27.94 11.04 -4.10
C SER A 116 26.59 10.68 -4.73
N GLU A 117 25.80 11.70 -5.09
CA GLU A 117 24.51 11.51 -5.80
C GLU A 117 24.66 10.81 -7.15
N GLN A 118 25.84 10.91 -7.78
CA GLN A 118 26.18 10.30 -9.08
C GLN A 118 27.34 9.31 -8.95
N ILE A 119 27.26 8.42 -7.96
CA ILE A 119 28.32 7.44 -7.73
C ILE A 119 28.51 6.52 -8.95
N LYS A 120 29.77 6.40 -9.40
CA LYS A 120 30.15 5.48 -10.47
C LYS A 120 30.42 4.10 -9.88
N LEU A 121 29.86 3.06 -10.48
CA LEU A 121 29.99 1.68 -9.99
C LEU A 121 30.43 0.77 -11.14
N SER A 122 31.30 -0.19 -10.86
CA SER A 122 31.56 -1.28 -11.80
C SER A 122 30.35 -2.20 -11.93
N ASP A 123 30.22 -2.88 -13.07
CA ASP A 123 29.04 -3.69 -13.40
C ASP A 123 28.79 -4.87 -12.45
N ASN A 124 29.84 -5.36 -11.78
CA ASN A 124 29.80 -6.45 -10.81
C ASN A 124 29.43 -6.02 -9.38
N ILE A 125 29.26 -4.71 -9.12
CA ILE A 125 28.70 -4.23 -7.84
C ILE A 125 27.21 -4.54 -7.78
N TYR A 126 26.74 -5.06 -6.65
CA TYR A 126 25.33 -5.28 -6.38
C TYR A 126 24.55 -3.95 -6.43
N GLN A 127 23.52 -3.87 -7.27
CA GLN A 127 22.71 -2.65 -7.51
C GLN A 127 21.22 -2.86 -7.19
N GLY A 128 20.92 -3.86 -6.35
CA GLY A 128 19.59 -4.07 -5.80
C GLY A 128 19.37 -3.35 -4.47
N THR A 129 18.16 -3.48 -3.93
CA THR A 129 17.80 -2.94 -2.62
C THR A 129 18.40 -3.77 -1.48
N VAL A 130 18.76 -3.13 -0.38
CA VAL A 130 19.44 -3.75 0.78
C VAL A 130 18.62 -3.68 2.06
N LEU A 131 18.79 -4.64 2.97
CA LEU A 131 18.12 -4.72 4.25
C LEU A 131 18.84 -3.85 5.31
N SER A 132 18.05 -3.16 6.14
CA SER A 132 18.49 -2.52 7.38
C SER A 132 17.78 -3.19 8.58
N PRO A 133 18.45 -4.08 9.34
CA PRO A 133 17.84 -4.79 10.47
C PRO A 133 17.45 -3.94 11.68
N SER A 134 17.79 -2.64 11.74
CA SER A 134 17.28 -1.76 12.79
C SER A 134 15.91 -1.23 12.41
N ASN A 135 14.86 -1.71 13.08
CA ASN A 135 13.51 -1.18 12.94
C ASN A 135 12.95 -0.68 14.27
N SER A 136 13.40 0.51 14.68
CA SER A 136 12.90 1.21 15.88
C SER A 136 11.39 1.36 15.90
N THR A 137 10.76 1.49 14.71
CA THR A 137 9.30 1.59 14.59
C THR A 137 8.62 0.30 15.05
N LEU A 138 9.09 -0.86 14.62
CA LEU A 138 8.51 -2.15 15.01
C LEU A 138 8.78 -2.49 16.48
N SER A 139 9.98 -2.17 16.99
CA SER A 139 10.29 -2.34 18.42
C SER A 139 9.35 -1.49 19.29
N SER A 140 9.15 -0.22 18.93
CA SER A 140 8.18 0.65 19.59
C SER A 140 6.74 0.10 19.48
N ILE A 141 6.28 -0.30 18.29
CA ILE A 141 4.94 -0.91 18.13
C ILE A 141 4.78 -2.14 19.05
N ASN A 142 5.80 -3.00 19.14
CA ASN A 142 5.78 -4.16 20.03
C ASN A 142 5.73 -3.77 21.51
N GLU A 143 6.44 -2.74 21.95
CA GLU A 143 6.36 -2.22 23.32
C GLU A 143 4.96 -1.68 23.64
N TYR A 144 4.40 -0.84 22.77
CA TYR A 144 3.06 -0.27 22.94
C TYR A 144 1.94 -1.30 22.84
N SER A 145 2.18 -2.41 22.14
CA SER A 145 1.19 -3.45 21.94
C SER A 145 0.63 -4.03 23.23
N SER A 146 1.46 -4.08 24.28
CA SER A 146 1.08 -4.53 25.61
C SER A 146 0.02 -3.63 26.27
N LEU A 147 -0.06 -2.36 25.86
CA LEU A 147 -0.98 -1.37 26.41
C LEU A 147 -2.30 -1.29 25.63
N ILE A 148 -2.31 -1.71 24.36
CA ILE A 148 -3.50 -1.62 23.50
C ILE A 148 -4.72 -2.33 24.12
N PRO A 149 -4.63 -3.57 24.63
CA PRO A 149 -5.78 -4.22 25.27
C PRO A 149 -6.30 -3.45 26.49
N MET A 150 -5.40 -2.86 27.29
CA MET A 150 -5.76 -2.05 28.45
C MET A 150 -6.48 -0.77 28.03
N ILE A 151 -5.99 -0.08 27.00
CA ILE A 151 -6.61 1.12 26.43
C ILE A 151 -7.99 0.78 25.85
N LEU A 152 -8.11 -0.27 25.03
CA LEU A 152 -9.38 -0.67 24.44
C LEU A 152 -10.42 -1.05 25.49
N ASN A 153 -10.01 -1.75 26.56
CA ASN A 153 -10.88 -2.05 27.69
C ASN A 153 -11.30 -0.78 28.43
N GLY A 154 -10.37 0.15 28.64
CA GLY A 154 -10.66 1.46 29.23
C GLY A 154 -11.69 2.26 28.42
N LEU A 155 -11.59 2.24 27.09
CA LEU A 155 -12.52 2.97 26.22
C LEU A 155 -13.95 2.40 26.22
N ILE A 156 -14.17 1.20 26.76
CA ILE A 156 -15.51 0.59 26.92
C ILE A 156 -15.98 0.66 28.36
N ASP A 157 -15.07 0.61 29.34
CA ASP A 157 -15.38 0.73 30.76
C ASP A 157 -14.95 2.11 31.30
N PRO A 158 -15.89 3.03 31.51
CA PRO A 158 -15.60 4.36 32.05
C PRO A 158 -14.90 4.32 33.42
N SER A 159 -15.09 3.25 34.21
CA SER A 159 -14.41 3.09 35.51
C SER A 159 -12.92 2.83 35.33
N MET A 160 -12.54 2.05 34.31
CA MET A 160 -11.16 1.81 33.94
C MET A 160 -10.53 3.03 33.27
N LEU A 161 -11.28 3.77 32.44
CA LEU A 161 -10.75 5.00 31.83
C LEU A 161 -10.44 6.07 32.87
N ALA A 162 -11.31 6.23 33.88
CA ALA A 162 -11.11 7.17 34.98
C ALA A 162 -9.83 6.88 35.78
N SER A 163 -9.50 5.60 36.00
CA SER A 163 -8.25 5.21 36.66
C SER A 163 -7.02 5.33 35.76
N LEU A 164 -7.20 5.20 34.43
CA LEU A 164 -6.16 5.42 33.43
C LEU A 164 -5.84 6.89 33.16
N GLY A 165 -6.80 7.81 33.35
CA GLY A 165 -6.63 9.24 33.04
C GLY A 165 -5.38 9.88 33.66
N SER A 166 -4.99 9.45 34.86
CA SER A 166 -3.77 9.90 35.56
C SER A 166 -2.46 9.36 34.94
N MET A 167 -2.50 8.16 34.34
CA MET A 167 -1.37 7.59 33.58
C MET A 167 -1.30 8.13 32.14
N VAL A 168 -2.46 8.33 31.51
CA VAL A 168 -2.56 8.78 30.10
C VAL A 168 -2.14 10.24 29.93
N GLY A 169 -2.33 11.09 30.96
CA GLY A 169 -1.81 12.46 30.97
C GLY A 169 -0.27 12.54 30.85
N GLY A 170 0.46 11.47 31.19
CA GLY A 170 1.91 11.34 30.92
C GLY A 170 2.24 10.79 29.53
N PHE A 171 1.29 10.09 28.89
CA PHE A 171 1.41 9.52 27.55
C PHE A 171 1.16 10.55 26.44
N LEU A 172 0.18 11.43 26.64
CA LEU A 172 -0.19 12.47 25.69
C LEU A 172 0.67 13.72 25.91
N LYS A 173 1.90 13.68 25.38
CA LYS A 173 2.79 14.84 25.44
C LYS A 173 2.10 16.08 24.81
N PRO A 174 2.13 17.26 25.45
CA PRO A 174 1.50 18.48 24.93
C PRO A 174 1.90 18.80 23.47
N ASP A 175 3.17 18.59 23.12
CA ASP A 175 3.67 18.82 21.75
C ASP A 175 3.08 17.85 20.72
N LEU A 176 2.75 16.62 21.14
CA LEU A 176 2.11 15.61 20.30
C LEU A 176 0.64 15.95 20.09
N LEU A 177 -0.07 16.36 21.14
CA LEU A 177 -1.46 16.82 21.05
C LEU A 177 -1.59 18.09 20.21
N ALA A 178 -0.65 19.03 20.34
CA ALA A 178 -0.59 20.24 19.51
C ALA A 178 -0.34 19.91 18.04
N SER A 179 0.54 18.94 17.76
CA SER A 179 0.78 18.45 16.39
C SER A 179 -0.47 17.78 15.81
N VAL A 180 -1.15 16.93 16.59
CA VAL A 180 -2.39 16.27 16.18
C VAL A 180 -3.50 17.29 15.92
N ALA A 181 -3.63 18.31 16.78
CA ALA A 181 -4.65 19.36 16.66
C ALA A 181 -4.61 20.09 15.31
N ASN A 182 -3.45 20.19 14.67
CA ASN A 182 -3.31 20.80 13.35
C ASN A 182 -3.96 19.96 12.23
N TYR A 183 -4.12 18.65 12.42
CA TYR A 183 -4.67 17.73 11.42
C TYR A 183 -6.16 17.42 11.59
N VAL A 184 -6.72 17.61 12.80
CA VAL A 184 -8.14 17.33 13.14
C VAL A 184 -8.94 18.62 13.34
N SER A 185 -8.96 19.47 12.31
CA SER A 185 -9.83 20.64 12.28
C SER A 185 -11.32 20.22 12.25
N ASN A 186 -12.22 21.12 12.68
CA ASN A 186 -13.67 20.86 12.58
C ASN A 186 -14.13 20.59 11.15
N GLU A 187 -13.53 21.28 10.18
CA GLU A 187 -13.81 21.07 8.77
C GLU A 187 -13.47 19.64 8.34
N ASN A 188 -12.28 19.16 8.74
CA ASN A 188 -11.82 17.80 8.49
C ASN A 188 -12.73 16.75 9.15
N LEU A 189 -13.16 17.00 10.39
CA LEU A 189 -14.07 16.11 11.11
C LEU A 189 -15.47 16.08 10.47
N MET A 190 -15.96 17.21 9.96
CA MET A 190 -17.23 17.27 9.23
C MET A 190 -17.17 16.51 7.89
N LEU A 191 -16.02 16.54 7.19
CA LEU A 191 -15.80 15.72 6.00
C LEU A 191 -15.84 14.22 6.33
N LEU A 192 -15.23 13.82 7.46
CA LEU A 192 -15.26 12.44 7.93
C LEU A 192 -16.66 12.00 8.36
N GLU A 193 -17.42 12.83 9.07
CA GLU A 193 -18.83 12.58 9.37
C GLU A 193 -19.62 12.28 8.09
N LYS A 194 -19.53 13.17 7.08
CA LYS A 194 -20.25 13.00 5.80
C LYS A 194 -19.88 11.72 5.07
N ALA A 195 -18.63 11.26 5.17
CA ALA A 195 -18.19 10.00 4.57
C ALA A 195 -18.90 8.77 5.16
N PHE A 196 -19.35 8.86 6.42
CA PHE A 196 -20.03 7.77 7.14
C PHE A 196 -21.55 7.98 7.30
N SER A 197 -22.06 9.20 7.08
CA SER A 197 -23.50 9.51 7.18
C SER A 197 -24.33 8.85 6.08
N PRO A 198 -25.53 8.31 6.39
CA PRO A 198 -26.45 7.77 5.40
C PRO A 198 -27.16 8.86 4.58
N ASP A 199 -27.15 10.12 5.05
CA ASP A 199 -27.93 11.21 4.47
C ASP A 199 -27.61 11.46 2.99
N ILE A 200 -26.36 11.22 2.60
CA ILE A 200 -25.90 11.35 1.22
C ILE A 200 -26.54 10.36 0.24
N TYR A 201 -27.11 9.26 0.75
CA TYR A 201 -27.83 8.26 -0.05
C TYR A 201 -29.34 8.28 0.20
N LYS A 202 -29.84 9.30 0.90
CA LYS A 202 -31.26 9.43 1.15
C LYS A 202 -32.02 9.38 -0.17
N ASP A 203 -32.98 8.46 -0.24
CA ASP A 203 -33.81 8.17 -1.42
C ASP A 203 -33.07 7.65 -2.67
N MET A 204 -31.76 7.42 -2.61
CA MET A 204 -30.98 6.83 -3.69
C MET A 204 -31.15 5.31 -3.75
N SER A 205 -31.17 4.77 -4.98
CA SER A 205 -30.97 3.33 -5.21
C SER A 205 -29.51 2.94 -4.94
N TYR A 206 -29.24 1.63 -4.79
CA TYR A 206 -27.87 1.13 -4.73
C TYR A 206 -27.03 1.54 -5.96
N GLN A 207 -27.60 1.53 -7.18
CA GLN A 207 -26.88 2.04 -8.35
C GLN A 207 -26.52 3.52 -8.21
N GLN A 208 -27.48 4.36 -7.80
CA GLN A 208 -27.23 5.80 -7.62
C GLN A 208 -26.19 6.07 -6.53
N ALA A 209 -26.20 5.30 -5.44
CA ALA A 209 -25.18 5.38 -4.40
C ALA A 209 -23.79 4.98 -4.92
N MET A 210 -23.71 3.93 -5.76
CA MET A 210 -22.47 3.52 -6.44
C MET A 210 -21.96 4.65 -7.34
N ASP A 211 -22.80 5.18 -8.23
CA ASP A 211 -22.45 6.29 -9.13
C ASP A 211 -21.99 7.53 -8.35
N SER A 212 -22.71 7.92 -7.29
CA SER A 212 -22.34 9.01 -6.39
C SER A 212 -20.96 8.80 -5.77
N SER A 213 -20.66 7.57 -5.34
CA SER A 213 -19.38 7.24 -4.72
C SER A 213 -18.22 7.18 -5.74
N ALA A 214 -18.50 6.82 -6.99
CA ALA A 214 -17.53 6.88 -8.09
C ALA A 214 -17.19 8.33 -8.46
N ILE A 215 -18.16 9.26 -8.40
CA ILE A 215 -17.90 10.70 -8.52
C ILE A 215 -16.96 11.16 -7.39
N GLY A 216 -17.20 10.71 -6.16
CA GLY A 216 -16.32 10.96 -5.01
C GLY A 216 -14.89 10.50 -5.24
N LEU A 217 -14.73 9.25 -5.73
CA LEU A 217 -13.43 8.71 -6.09
C LEU A 217 -12.75 9.53 -7.19
N ALA A 218 -13.49 9.96 -8.21
CA ALA A 218 -12.95 10.82 -9.27
C ALA A 218 -12.40 12.15 -8.73
N ASN A 219 -13.17 12.81 -7.85
CA ASN A 219 -12.75 14.04 -7.17
C ASN A 219 -11.52 13.81 -6.27
N ALA A 220 -11.48 12.67 -5.57
CA ALA A 220 -10.35 12.29 -4.71
C ALA A 220 -9.06 12.12 -5.52
N ILE A 221 -9.12 11.33 -6.61
CA ILE A 221 -7.96 11.10 -7.47
C ILE A 221 -7.52 12.39 -8.16
N GLU A 222 -8.45 13.25 -8.59
CA GLU A 222 -8.13 14.56 -9.13
C GLU A 222 -7.32 15.40 -8.13
N THR A 223 -7.79 15.48 -6.88
CA THR A 223 -7.15 16.27 -5.82
C THR A 223 -5.73 15.76 -5.52
N LEU A 224 -5.52 14.43 -5.57
CA LEU A 224 -4.20 13.82 -5.35
C LEU A 224 -3.20 14.08 -6.48
N LEU A 225 -3.69 14.29 -7.70
CA LEU A 225 -2.84 14.51 -8.88
C LEU A 225 -2.63 15.99 -9.16
N ASN A 226 -3.63 16.81 -8.86
CA ASN A 226 -3.69 18.23 -9.15
C ASN A 226 -4.16 18.96 -7.87
N VAL A 227 -3.24 19.22 -6.94
CA VAL A 227 -3.53 19.79 -5.60
C VAL A 227 -4.31 21.12 -5.63
N ASN A 228 -4.29 21.84 -6.76
CA ASN A 228 -5.00 23.11 -6.97
C ASN A 228 -6.15 23.01 -7.98
N SER A 229 -6.69 21.81 -8.24
CA SER A 229 -7.78 21.66 -9.21
C SER A 229 -9.08 22.24 -8.68
N ASN A 230 -9.71 23.10 -9.49
CA ASN A 230 -11.06 23.63 -9.21
C ASN A 230 -12.17 22.73 -9.79
N LYS A 231 -11.81 21.62 -10.43
CA LYS A 231 -12.76 20.76 -11.14
C LYS A 231 -13.24 19.64 -10.22
N ILE A 232 -14.14 19.99 -9.33
CA ILE A 232 -14.83 19.08 -8.41
C ILE A 232 -16.29 18.95 -8.86
N PHE A 233 -16.76 17.72 -9.00
CA PHE A 233 -18.14 17.42 -9.38
C PHE A 233 -19.02 17.28 -8.14
N SER A 234 -20.23 17.84 -8.17
CA SER A 234 -21.21 17.64 -7.09
C SER A 234 -21.93 16.30 -7.21
N TYR A 235 -22.40 15.79 -6.08
CA TYR A 235 -23.09 14.50 -5.97
C TYR A 235 -24.07 14.47 -4.78
N ASP A 236 -24.58 15.64 -4.39
CA ASP A 236 -25.33 15.82 -3.15
C ASP A 236 -26.74 15.20 -3.21
N ASN A 237 -27.25 14.94 -4.42
CA ASN A 237 -28.56 14.37 -4.67
C ASN A 237 -28.58 13.60 -6.01
N SER A 238 -29.68 12.89 -6.29
CA SER A 238 -29.79 12.04 -7.48
C SER A 238 -29.67 12.80 -8.81
N ASP A 239 -30.11 14.06 -8.87
CA ASP A 239 -30.03 14.86 -10.11
C ASP A 239 -28.59 15.28 -10.39
N ASP A 240 -27.85 15.68 -9.34
CA ASP A 240 -26.42 15.97 -9.41
C ASP A 240 -25.63 14.74 -9.87
N VAL A 241 -25.94 13.57 -9.31
CA VAL A 241 -25.31 12.31 -9.71
C VAL A 241 -25.56 12.01 -11.19
N ALA A 242 -26.81 12.09 -11.65
CA ALA A 242 -27.17 11.83 -13.04
C ALA A 242 -26.46 12.78 -14.02
N LYS A 243 -26.32 14.06 -13.66
CA LYS A 243 -25.64 15.08 -14.47
C LYS A 243 -24.11 14.90 -14.50
N ASN A 244 -23.51 14.59 -13.36
CA ASN A 244 -22.06 14.68 -13.19
C ASN A 244 -21.32 13.34 -13.29
N PHE A 245 -22.02 12.20 -13.25
CA PHE A 245 -21.39 10.88 -13.26
C PHE A 245 -20.48 10.67 -14.47
N LEU A 246 -21.00 10.85 -15.69
CA LEU A 246 -20.22 10.64 -16.93
C LEU A 246 -18.98 11.55 -17.03
N PRO A 247 -19.07 12.88 -16.80
CA PRO A 247 -17.90 13.75 -16.73
C PRO A 247 -16.88 13.33 -15.67
N ALA A 248 -17.33 12.89 -14.50
CA ALA A 248 -16.46 12.48 -13.41
C ALA A 248 -15.67 11.21 -13.73
N ILE A 249 -16.33 10.19 -14.27
CA ILE A 249 -15.64 8.93 -14.62
C ILE A 249 -14.72 9.09 -15.84
N ASP A 250 -14.99 10.05 -16.74
CA ASP A 250 -14.08 10.37 -17.85
C ASP A 250 -12.76 10.95 -17.31
N GLN A 251 -12.87 11.90 -16.37
CA GLN A 251 -11.72 12.48 -15.68
C GLN A 251 -10.96 11.47 -14.82
N LEU A 252 -11.68 10.56 -14.14
CA LEU A 252 -11.06 9.44 -13.43
C LEU A 252 -10.26 8.56 -14.40
N GLY A 253 -10.83 8.24 -15.57
CA GLY A 253 -10.15 7.52 -16.65
C GLY A 253 -8.85 8.20 -17.06
N ASP A 254 -8.89 9.49 -17.42
CA ASP A 254 -7.71 10.26 -17.81
C ASP A 254 -6.60 10.24 -16.74
N ASN A 255 -6.99 10.41 -15.48
CA ASN A 255 -6.09 10.44 -14.35
C ASN A 255 -5.44 9.07 -14.06
N LEU A 256 -6.21 7.97 -14.14
CA LEU A 256 -5.68 6.62 -13.96
C LEU A 256 -4.72 6.24 -15.09
N ILE A 257 -5.00 6.63 -16.33
CA ILE A 257 -4.09 6.40 -17.46
C ILE A 257 -2.80 7.19 -17.31
N SER A 258 -2.90 8.46 -16.92
CA SER A 258 -1.72 9.29 -16.63
C SER A 258 -0.83 8.67 -15.55
N LEU A 259 -1.43 7.99 -14.56
CA LEU A 259 -0.71 7.23 -13.53
C LEU A 259 -0.08 5.95 -14.10
N ILE A 260 -0.82 5.16 -14.88
CA ILE A 260 -0.32 3.92 -15.50
C ILE A 260 0.86 4.20 -16.43
N LYS A 261 0.81 5.31 -17.19
CA LYS A 261 1.89 5.76 -18.08
C LYS A 261 3.06 6.42 -17.33
N GLY A 262 2.92 6.69 -16.04
CA GLY A 262 3.94 7.37 -15.23
C GLY A 262 4.08 8.88 -15.52
N GLU A 263 3.14 9.47 -16.26
CA GLU A 263 3.10 10.90 -16.61
C GLU A 263 2.79 11.77 -15.38
N LYS A 264 1.96 11.25 -14.47
CA LYS A 264 1.63 11.90 -13.19
C LYS A 264 2.04 11.02 -12.01
N LYS A 265 2.21 11.63 -10.83
CA LYS A 265 2.47 10.96 -9.56
C LYS A 265 1.48 11.45 -8.52
N LEU A 266 1.05 10.55 -7.63
CA LEU A 266 0.21 10.91 -6.49
C LEU A 266 1.03 11.77 -5.51
N ALA A 267 0.54 12.98 -5.24
CA ALA A 267 1.06 13.85 -4.20
C ALA A 267 0.06 13.85 -3.04
N PHE A 268 0.43 13.21 -1.93
CA PHE A 268 -0.39 13.16 -0.72
C PHE A 268 0.23 14.00 0.39
N ASP A 269 -0.59 14.89 0.93
CA ASP A 269 -0.40 15.76 2.09
C ASP A 269 -1.66 15.66 2.97
N ILE A 270 -1.53 15.17 4.20
CA ILE A 270 -2.69 14.91 5.07
C ILE A 270 -3.47 16.18 5.41
N GLU A 271 -2.79 17.33 5.49
CA GLU A 271 -3.42 18.62 5.81
C GLU A 271 -4.34 19.06 4.68
N LYS A 272 -3.93 18.82 3.44
CA LYS A 272 -4.63 19.29 2.23
C LYS A 272 -5.54 18.24 1.61
N ASN A 273 -5.34 16.96 1.94
CA ASN A 273 -6.04 15.84 1.31
C ASN A 273 -6.98 15.09 2.26
N MET A 274 -7.48 15.72 3.33
CA MET A 274 -8.48 15.07 4.19
C MET A 274 -9.80 14.81 3.44
N SER A 275 -10.24 15.74 2.60
CA SER A 275 -11.39 15.56 1.70
C SER A 275 -11.21 14.33 0.80
N THR A 276 -10.00 14.11 0.27
CA THR A 276 -9.64 12.91 -0.48
C THR A 276 -9.84 11.64 0.35
N ILE A 277 -9.36 11.63 1.61
CA ILE A 277 -9.51 10.45 2.49
C ILE A 277 -10.99 10.17 2.74
N ALA A 278 -11.78 11.20 3.05
CA ALA A 278 -13.21 11.09 3.27
C ALA A 278 -13.92 10.48 2.05
N GLU A 279 -13.60 10.94 0.84
CA GLU A 279 -14.19 10.39 -0.39
C GLU A 279 -13.77 8.95 -0.68
N ILE A 280 -12.51 8.58 -0.41
CA ILE A 280 -12.05 7.19 -0.51
C ILE A 280 -12.79 6.30 0.50
N LEU A 281 -12.94 6.73 1.75
CA LEU A 281 -13.67 6.00 2.78
C LEU A 281 -15.14 5.83 2.39
N ARG A 282 -15.76 6.86 1.83
CA ARG A 282 -17.14 6.83 1.33
C ARG A 282 -17.30 5.81 0.21
N PHE A 283 -16.37 5.79 -0.77
CA PHE A 283 -16.35 4.80 -1.85
C PHE A 283 -16.22 3.36 -1.31
N VAL A 284 -15.28 3.12 -0.39
CA VAL A 284 -15.10 1.80 0.23
C VAL A 284 -16.36 1.39 1.01
N ARG A 285 -16.95 2.29 1.79
CA ARG A 285 -18.20 2.05 2.52
C ARG A 285 -19.33 1.62 1.57
N THR A 286 -19.55 2.35 0.47
CA THR A 286 -20.59 2.00 -0.51
C THR A 286 -20.36 0.63 -1.12
N LEU A 287 -19.11 0.30 -1.47
CA LEU A 287 -18.75 -1.01 -1.99
C LEU A 287 -19.08 -2.11 -0.99
N LEU A 288 -18.73 -1.92 0.29
CA LEU A 288 -19.03 -2.88 1.35
C LEU A 288 -20.54 -3.03 1.58
N LEU A 289 -21.31 -1.94 1.59
CA LEU A 289 -22.77 -1.99 1.72
C LEU A 289 -23.44 -2.69 0.53
N ALA A 290 -22.94 -2.49 -0.69
CA ALA A 290 -23.45 -3.16 -1.88
C ALA A 290 -23.23 -4.68 -1.80
N ILE A 291 -22.03 -5.12 -1.41
CA ILE A 291 -21.72 -6.55 -1.22
C ILE A 291 -22.52 -7.13 -0.05
N ASP A 292 -22.61 -6.40 1.07
CA ASP A 292 -23.31 -6.88 2.28
C ASP A 292 -24.84 -6.93 2.12
N SER A 293 -25.41 -6.35 1.05
CA SER A 293 -26.84 -6.45 0.73
C SER A 293 -27.32 -7.87 0.34
N PHE A 294 -26.39 -8.79 0.04
CA PHE A 294 -26.63 -10.19 -0.29
C PHE A 294 -26.22 -11.11 0.86
N THR A 295 -26.98 -12.15 1.18
CA THR A 295 -26.66 -13.11 2.24
C THR A 295 -25.38 -13.91 1.95
N SER A 296 -24.75 -14.49 2.98
CA SER A 296 -23.55 -15.32 2.82
C SER A 296 -23.80 -16.54 1.92
N ASP A 297 -25.00 -17.14 2.01
CA ASP A 297 -25.39 -18.29 1.21
C ASP A 297 -25.53 -17.93 -0.27
N GLU A 298 -26.18 -16.81 -0.56
CA GLU A 298 -26.30 -16.27 -1.93
C GLU A 298 -24.94 -16.03 -2.57
N LEU A 299 -23.99 -15.49 -1.80
CA LEU A 299 -22.66 -15.17 -2.30
C LEU A 299 -21.77 -16.40 -2.52
N THR A 300 -22.07 -17.54 -1.90
CA THR A 300 -21.12 -18.68 -1.82
C THR A 300 -21.61 -19.97 -2.47
N LYS A 301 -22.93 -20.21 -2.59
CA LYS A 301 -23.47 -21.50 -3.07
C LYS A 301 -23.47 -21.65 -4.59
N SER A 302 -23.86 -20.60 -5.31
CA SER A 302 -23.98 -20.65 -6.77
C SER A 302 -23.83 -19.25 -7.38
N PRO A 303 -23.48 -19.14 -8.67
CA PRO A 303 -23.49 -17.85 -9.35
C PRO A 303 -24.88 -17.21 -9.31
N LEU A 304 -24.94 -15.92 -8.95
CA LEU A 304 -26.14 -15.10 -9.00
C LEU A 304 -26.51 -14.80 -10.45
N SER A 305 -27.80 -14.78 -10.78
CA SER A 305 -28.25 -14.34 -12.09
C SER A 305 -28.09 -12.81 -12.25
N LEU A 306 -27.90 -12.36 -13.49
CA LEU A 306 -27.80 -10.92 -13.81
C LEU A 306 -29.06 -10.16 -13.39
N ASP A 307 -30.24 -10.70 -13.69
CA ASP A 307 -31.53 -10.08 -13.37
C ASP A 307 -31.72 -9.88 -11.86
N TYR A 308 -31.35 -10.87 -11.05
CA TYR A 308 -31.46 -10.78 -9.59
C TYR A 308 -30.59 -9.64 -9.02
N VAL A 309 -29.37 -9.50 -9.54
CA VAL A 309 -28.44 -8.44 -9.11
C VAL A 309 -28.89 -7.06 -9.61
N LEU A 310 -29.45 -6.96 -10.82
CA LEU A 310 -30.02 -5.73 -11.35
C LEU A 310 -31.20 -5.24 -10.51
N ASP A 311 -32.12 -6.14 -10.14
CA ASP A 311 -33.27 -5.81 -9.30
C ASP A 311 -32.84 -5.34 -7.91
N LYS A 312 -31.82 -5.99 -7.33
CA LYS A 312 -31.21 -5.54 -6.07
C LYS A 312 -30.61 -4.14 -6.19
N ARG A 313 -29.91 -3.82 -7.28
CA ARG A 313 -29.31 -2.48 -7.48
C ARG A 313 -30.35 -1.36 -7.65
N LYS A 314 -31.55 -1.69 -8.13
CA LYS A 314 -32.68 -0.74 -8.24
C LYS A 314 -33.34 -0.44 -6.89
N SER A 315 -33.16 -1.31 -5.90
CA SER A 315 -33.71 -1.07 -4.55
C SER A 315 -33.00 0.09 -3.85
N LYS A 316 -33.73 0.77 -2.97
CA LYS A 316 -33.18 1.87 -2.14
C LYS A 316 -32.17 1.33 -1.14
N VAL A 317 -31.18 2.14 -0.80
CA VAL A 317 -30.28 1.84 0.33
C VAL A 317 -31.08 1.95 1.63
N THR A 318 -31.23 0.83 2.36
CA THR A 318 -32.04 0.77 3.59
C THR A 318 -31.24 0.58 4.88
N THR A 319 -29.94 0.31 4.76
CA THR A 319 -29.05 0.06 5.91
C THR A 319 -27.72 0.77 5.71
N ASN A 320 -27.18 1.33 6.79
CA ASN A 320 -25.83 1.90 6.86
C ASN A 320 -24.96 1.11 7.86
N LYS A 321 -25.16 -0.21 7.86
CA LYS A 321 -24.51 -1.17 8.75
C LYS A 321 -23.98 -2.34 7.94
N ILE A 322 -22.79 -2.83 8.28
CA ILE A 322 -22.19 -4.03 7.68
C ILE A 322 -21.97 -5.13 8.72
N ASN A 323 -22.10 -6.38 8.27
CA ASN A 323 -21.73 -7.55 9.05
C ASN A 323 -20.26 -7.95 8.78
N ILE A 324 -19.38 -7.63 9.74
CA ILE A 324 -17.94 -7.90 9.63
C ILE A 324 -17.67 -9.41 9.60
N ASN A 325 -18.37 -10.19 10.44
CA ASN A 325 -18.21 -11.64 10.47
C ASN A 325 -18.52 -12.26 9.09
N LYS A 326 -19.60 -11.83 8.45
CA LYS A 326 -19.99 -12.28 7.11
C LYS A 326 -18.97 -11.93 6.05
N LEU A 327 -18.48 -10.67 6.04
CA LEU A 327 -17.48 -10.22 5.05
C LEU A 327 -16.18 -11.00 5.19
N VAL A 328 -15.69 -11.20 6.42
CA VAL A 328 -14.47 -11.97 6.67
C VAL A 328 -14.67 -13.46 6.35
N THR A 329 -15.84 -14.02 6.66
CA THR A 329 -16.21 -15.40 6.27
C THR A 329 -16.23 -15.54 4.75
N LEU A 330 -16.73 -14.54 4.02
CA LEU A 330 -16.70 -14.52 2.56
C LEU A 330 -15.25 -14.52 2.04
N LEU A 331 -14.37 -13.68 2.61
CA LEU A 331 -12.94 -13.65 2.24
C LEU A 331 -12.25 -14.99 2.47
N LYS A 332 -12.52 -15.65 3.61
CA LYS A 332 -12.01 -17.00 3.87
C LYS A 332 -12.53 -18.01 2.85
N LYS A 333 -13.86 -18.09 2.65
CA LYS A 333 -14.44 -19.02 1.67
C LYS A 333 -13.92 -18.75 0.26
N MET A 334 -13.63 -17.49 -0.06
CA MET A 334 -13.02 -17.10 -1.33
C MET A 334 -11.64 -17.73 -1.51
N THR A 335 -10.82 -17.91 -0.46
CA THR A 335 -9.51 -18.55 -0.62
C THR A 335 -9.60 -20.07 -0.81
N GLU A 336 -10.72 -20.67 -0.38
CA GLU A 336 -11.06 -22.09 -0.51
C GLU A 336 -11.84 -22.41 -1.81
N ASP A 337 -12.36 -21.40 -2.51
CA ASP A 337 -13.19 -21.57 -3.70
C ASP A 337 -12.37 -22.18 -4.85
N GLU A 338 -12.81 -23.32 -5.39
CA GLU A 338 -12.14 -23.97 -6.53
C GLU A 338 -12.61 -23.43 -7.88
N ASN A 339 -13.86 -22.97 -7.96
CA ASN A 339 -14.55 -22.65 -9.21
C ASN A 339 -14.76 -21.14 -9.42
N GLY A 340 -14.38 -20.33 -8.44
CA GLY A 340 -14.48 -18.87 -8.49
C GLY A 340 -15.91 -18.35 -8.43
N VAL A 341 -16.83 -19.11 -7.82
CA VAL A 341 -18.23 -18.71 -7.62
C VAL A 341 -18.34 -17.40 -6.85
N ILE A 342 -17.56 -17.25 -5.79
CA ILE A 342 -17.57 -16.03 -4.96
C ILE A 342 -17.07 -14.84 -5.78
N LEU A 343 -16.00 -15.03 -6.56
CA LEU A 343 -15.49 -13.99 -7.45
C LEU A 343 -16.54 -13.60 -8.51
N LYS A 344 -17.21 -14.58 -9.13
CA LYS A 344 -18.31 -14.31 -10.07
C LYS A 344 -19.42 -13.48 -9.45
N ASN A 345 -19.81 -13.80 -8.22
CA ASN A 345 -20.85 -13.06 -7.51
C ASN A 345 -20.41 -11.62 -7.20
N ILE A 346 -19.18 -11.42 -6.75
CA ILE A 346 -18.62 -10.08 -6.52
C ILE A 346 -18.55 -9.29 -7.84
N ILE A 347 -18.07 -9.90 -8.93
CA ILE A 347 -18.03 -9.27 -10.26
C ILE A 347 -19.45 -8.92 -10.73
N ASN A 348 -20.42 -9.81 -10.55
CA ASN A 348 -21.81 -9.55 -10.94
C ASN A 348 -22.37 -8.34 -10.18
N ILE A 349 -22.24 -8.31 -8.86
CA ILE A 349 -22.71 -7.21 -7.99
C ILE A 349 -22.11 -5.87 -8.43
N LEU A 350 -20.81 -5.86 -8.74
CA LEU A 350 -20.09 -4.62 -9.02
C LEU A 350 -20.15 -4.20 -10.49
N LEU A 351 -20.30 -5.13 -11.44
CA LEU A 351 -20.04 -4.88 -12.86
C LEU A 351 -21.03 -5.55 -13.83
N GLY A 352 -21.85 -6.49 -13.37
CA GLY A 352 -22.82 -7.19 -14.23
C GLY A 352 -23.85 -6.22 -14.79
N THR A 353 -24.33 -6.45 -16.01
CA THR A 353 -25.23 -5.50 -16.67
C THR A 353 -26.53 -6.08 -17.18
N GLY A 354 -26.53 -7.38 -17.50
CA GLY A 354 -27.67 -8.02 -18.15
C GLY A 354 -27.84 -7.54 -19.58
N ASN A 355 -27.99 -8.46 -20.52
CA ASN A 355 -28.39 -8.12 -21.89
C ASN A 355 -29.89 -8.31 -22.05
N ILE A 356 -30.56 -7.28 -22.58
CA ILE A 356 -31.96 -7.36 -23.05
C ILE A 356 -32.02 -7.75 -24.54
N VAL A 357 -30.89 -7.70 -25.27
CA VAL A 357 -30.86 -7.96 -26.72
C VAL A 357 -30.38 -9.40 -27.00
N ASP A 358 -31.28 -10.24 -27.51
CA ASP A 358 -30.97 -11.59 -27.99
C ASP A 358 -29.97 -11.52 -29.16
N GLY A 359 -28.76 -12.05 -28.97
CA GLY A 359 -27.68 -12.05 -29.97
C GLY A 359 -27.90 -12.99 -31.17
N ASN A 360 -29.10 -13.57 -31.31
CA ASN A 360 -29.50 -14.34 -32.49
C ASN A 360 -30.01 -13.47 -33.64
N ASP A 361 -30.25 -12.18 -33.37
CA ASP A 361 -30.87 -11.25 -34.32
C ASP A 361 -29.90 -10.10 -34.66
N ALA A 362 -28.70 -10.46 -35.12
CA ALA A 362 -27.62 -9.53 -35.51
C ALA A 362 -28.04 -8.50 -36.58
N ASN A 363 -29.19 -8.69 -37.22
CA ASN A 363 -29.76 -7.79 -38.22
C ASN A 363 -31.05 -7.06 -37.77
N SER A 364 -31.67 -7.36 -36.62
CA SER A 364 -33.02 -6.84 -36.35
C SER A 364 -33.13 -5.74 -35.30
N ASN A 365 -32.19 -5.51 -34.37
CA ASN A 365 -32.31 -4.44 -33.36
C ASN A 365 -30.98 -3.97 -32.73
N VAL A 366 -29.88 -3.88 -33.49
CA VAL A 366 -28.62 -3.33 -32.94
C VAL A 366 -28.55 -1.83 -33.21
N ASN A 367 -28.66 -1.02 -32.15
CA ASN A 367 -28.47 0.43 -32.25
C ASN A 367 -27.01 0.73 -32.57
N LYS A 368 -26.81 1.59 -33.58
CA LYS A 368 -25.51 2.16 -33.90
C LYS A 368 -25.37 3.54 -33.25
N ASP A 369 -24.21 3.84 -32.69
CA ASP A 369 -23.87 5.19 -32.27
C ASP A 369 -23.66 6.12 -33.48
N GLU A 370 -23.39 7.40 -33.22
CA GLU A 370 -23.12 8.42 -34.24
C GLU A 370 -21.95 8.05 -35.18
N ASN A 371 -21.07 7.15 -34.75
CA ASN A 371 -19.92 6.67 -35.50
C ASN A 371 -20.22 5.37 -36.27
N GLY A 372 -21.46 4.89 -36.25
CA GLY A 372 -21.88 3.64 -36.87
C GLY A 372 -21.51 2.38 -36.07
N ALA A 373 -21.01 2.53 -34.84
CA ALA A 373 -20.58 1.41 -34.00
C ALA A 373 -21.76 0.80 -33.23
N MET A 374 -21.81 -0.53 -33.12
CA MET A 374 -22.80 -1.22 -32.30
C MET A 374 -22.68 -0.77 -30.84
N SER A 375 -23.81 -0.32 -30.26
CA SER A 375 -23.88 0.30 -28.94
C SER A 375 -24.78 -0.48 -27.99
N TYR A 376 -24.52 -0.36 -26.69
CA TYR A 376 -25.28 -1.06 -25.66
C TYR A 376 -26.68 -0.45 -25.48
N LEU A 377 -27.69 -1.31 -25.48
CA LEU A 377 -29.12 -0.98 -25.43
C LEU A 377 -29.77 -1.25 -24.06
N GLY A 378 -29.02 -1.79 -23.11
CA GLY A 378 -29.56 -2.20 -21.82
C GLY A 378 -29.62 -1.09 -20.78
N ASP A 379 -30.04 -1.47 -19.58
CA ASP A 379 -30.21 -0.57 -18.44
C ASP A 379 -28.89 0.13 -18.08
N SER A 380 -28.94 1.42 -17.75
CA SER A 380 -27.78 2.18 -17.26
C SER A 380 -27.19 1.59 -15.97
N ASN A 381 -27.95 0.73 -15.27
CA ASN A 381 -27.60 0.07 -14.02
C ASN A 381 -26.53 -1.04 -14.17
N GLY A 382 -25.30 -0.65 -14.53
CA GLY A 382 -24.16 -1.55 -14.71
C GLY A 382 -23.14 -1.54 -13.56
N GLY A 383 -23.49 -1.03 -12.39
CA GLY A 383 -22.57 -0.84 -11.28
C GLY A 383 -21.43 0.09 -11.70
N TYR A 384 -20.18 -0.36 -11.51
CA TYR A 384 -18.98 0.39 -11.88
C TYR A 384 -18.46 0.08 -13.29
N VAL A 385 -19.18 -0.66 -14.14
CA VAL A 385 -18.68 -1.06 -15.48
C VAL A 385 -18.31 0.14 -16.37
N LYS A 386 -18.99 1.28 -16.21
CA LYS A 386 -18.67 2.50 -16.98
C LYS A 386 -17.30 3.08 -16.58
N VAL A 387 -16.87 2.91 -15.33
CA VAL A 387 -15.52 3.30 -14.89
C VAL A 387 -14.47 2.49 -15.66
N LEU A 388 -14.64 1.17 -15.72
CA LEU A 388 -13.73 0.29 -16.48
C LEU A 388 -13.74 0.59 -17.97
N THR A 389 -14.92 0.87 -18.53
CA THR A 389 -15.08 1.27 -19.93
C THR A 389 -14.27 2.51 -20.26
N LYS A 390 -14.32 3.54 -19.42
CA LYS A 390 -13.55 4.77 -19.63
C LYS A 390 -12.06 4.54 -19.55
N ILE A 391 -11.59 3.75 -18.59
CA ILE A 391 -10.18 3.35 -18.51
C ILE A 391 -9.76 2.62 -19.80
N LEU A 392 -10.55 1.63 -20.24
CA LEU A 392 -10.24 0.82 -21.42
C LEU A 392 -10.22 1.64 -22.70
N SER A 393 -11.23 2.50 -22.91
CA SER A 393 -11.33 3.37 -24.10
C SER A 393 -10.12 4.31 -24.22
N LYS A 394 -9.63 4.82 -23.09
CA LYS A 394 -8.44 5.67 -23.02
C LYS A 394 -7.14 4.87 -23.16
N LEU A 395 -7.08 3.61 -22.70
CA LEU A 395 -5.94 2.70 -22.97
C LEU A 395 -5.79 2.42 -24.46
N ILE A 396 -6.88 2.10 -25.15
CA ILE A 396 -6.87 1.80 -26.59
C ILE A 396 -6.91 3.03 -27.48
N ASN A 397 -7.07 4.23 -26.88
CA ASN A 397 -7.18 5.53 -27.54
C ASN A 397 -8.33 5.59 -28.59
N LYS A 398 -9.42 4.88 -28.34
CA LYS A 398 -10.63 4.80 -29.18
C LYS A 398 -11.85 4.44 -28.33
N ASP A 399 -13.02 4.94 -28.69
CA ASP A 399 -14.30 4.57 -28.05
C ASP A 399 -14.96 3.32 -28.69
N TYR A 400 -14.34 2.79 -29.75
CA TYR A 400 -14.80 1.59 -30.45
C TYR A 400 -13.61 0.75 -30.91
N LEU A 401 -13.89 -0.53 -31.18
CA LEU A 401 -12.98 -1.47 -31.83
C LEU A 401 -13.54 -1.85 -33.20
N GLU A 402 -12.65 -1.90 -34.18
CA GLU A 402 -12.93 -2.42 -35.53
C GLU A 402 -12.37 -3.83 -35.58
N ILE A 403 -13.23 -4.81 -35.83
CA ILE A 403 -12.87 -6.22 -35.96
C ILE A 403 -13.23 -6.65 -37.38
N ASP A 404 -12.20 -6.94 -38.17
CA ASP A 404 -12.36 -7.52 -39.50
C ASP A 404 -12.48 -9.05 -39.38
N ILE A 405 -13.70 -9.55 -39.53
CA ILE A 405 -13.99 -11.00 -39.53
C ILE A 405 -14.41 -11.40 -40.95
N LYS A 406 -13.46 -11.93 -41.74
CA LYS A 406 -13.67 -12.32 -43.14
C LYS A 406 -14.23 -11.17 -44.00
N THR A 407 -15.47 -11.25 -44.46
CA THR A 407 -16.15 -10.26 -45.32
C THR A 407 -16.95 -9.21 -44.55
N VAL A 408 -16.92 -9.22 -43.20
CA VAL A 408 -17.69 -8.30 -42.36
C VAL A 408 -16.72 -7.49 -41.49
N ASN A 409 -16.76 -6.17 -41.66
CA ASN A 409 -16.12 -5.24 -40.74
C ASN A 409 -17.13 -4.86 -39.65
N LEU A 410 -16.84 -5.26 -38.41
CA LEU A 410 -17.67 -4.97 -37.24
C LEU A 410 -17.06 -3.83 -36.45
N LYS A 411 -17.79 -2.73 -36.31
CA LYS A 411 -17.46 -1.63 -35.40
C LYS A 411 -18.26 -1.79 -34.12
N ILE A 412 -17.59 -2.03 -32.99
CA ILE A 412 -18.21 -2.31 -31.70
C ILE A 412 -17.77 -1.27 -30.68
N ASN A 413 -18.70 -0.59 -30.03
CA ASN A 413 -18.39 0.35 -28.95
C ASN A 413 -17.69 -0.39 -27.78
N VAL A 414 -16.69 0.23 -27.16
CA VAL A 414 -15.92 -0.37 -26.05
C VAL A 414 -16.80 -0.66 -24.84
N ASP A 415 -17.78 0.22 -24.53
CA ASP A 415 -18.75 -0.01 -23.46
C ASP A 415 -19.53 -1.29 -23.72
N TYR A 416 -20.06 -1.43 -24.94
CA TYR A 416 -20.85 -2.60 -25.32
C TYR A 416 -20.02 -3.88 -25.28
N LEU A 417 -18.81 -3.86 -25.85
CA LEU A 417 -17.91 -5.00 -25.83
C LEU A 417 -17.57 -5.45 -24.41
N LEU A 418 -17.22 -4.50 -23.53
CA LEU A 418 -16.82 -4.81 -22.16
C LEU A 418 -17.97 -5.41 -21.35
N ARG A 419 -19.18 -4.85 -21.49
CA ARG A 419 -20.39 -5.37 -20.86
C ARG A 419 -20.69 -6.80 -21.29
N CYS A 420 -20.71 -7.06 -22.60
CA CYS A 420 -20.92 -8.41 -23.11
C CYS A 420 -19.83 -9.38 -22.65
N PHE A 421 -18.56 -8.96 -22.63
CA PHE A 421 -17.46 -9.78 -22.14
C PHE A 421 -17.62 -10.16 -20.66
N ILE A 422 -17.97 -9.19 -19.81
CA ILE A 422 -18.24 -9.42 -18.39
C ILE A 422 -19.43 -10.36 -18.20
N ASP A 423 -20.57 -10.07 -18.85
CA ASP A 423 -21.79 -10.87 -18.73
C ASP A 423 -21.57 -12.31 -19.24
N THR A 424 -20.76 -12.52 -20.28
CA THR A 424 -20.37 -13.87 -20.73
C THR A 424 -19.61 -14.65 -19.65
N GLY A 425 -18.70 -13.99 -18.92
CA GLY A 425 -18.01 -14.62 -17.78
C GLY A 425 -18.95 -14.96 -16.62
N LEU A 426 -20.06 -14.22 -16.51
CA LEU A 426 -21.12 -14.45 -15.54
C LEU A 426 -22.15 -15.50 -16.01
N GLY A 427 -21.95 -16.09 -17.19
CA GLY A 427 -22.76 -17.17 -17.73
C GLY A 427 -23.83 -16.75 -18.73
N ASP A 428 -23.85 -15.49 -19.18
CA ASP A 428 -24.73 -15.06 -20.27
C ASP A 428 -24.23 -15.61 -21.61
N LYS A 429 -25.00 -16.57 -22.14
CA LYS A 429 -24.70 -17.26 -23.39
C LYS A 429 -25.34 -16.62 -24.62
N LYS A 430 -26.21 -15.63 -24.44
CA LYS A 430 -27.07 -15.10 -25.51
C LYS A 430 -26.51 -13.86 -26.19
N ASN A 431 -25.49 -13.22 -25.61
CA ASN A 431 -24.94 -11.98 -26.15
C ASN A 431 -23.97 -12.19 -27.33
N LEU A 432 -23.67 -11.09 -28.04
CA LEU A 432 -22.82 -11.08 -29.23
C LEU A 432 -21.42 -11.66 -28.95
N VAL A 433 -20.77 -11.27 -27.85
CA VAL A 433 -19.40 -11.72 -27.52
C VAL A 433 -19.38 -13.22 -27.25
N SER A 434 -20.35 -13.74 -26.49
CA SER A 434 -20.53 -15.19 -26.29
C SER A 434 -20.68 -15.92 -27.63
N ASN A 435 -21.54 -15.42 -28.54
CA ASN A 435 -21.75 -16.03 -29.84
C ASN A 435 -20.48 -16.00 -30.72
N LEU A 436 -19.74 -14.90 -30.72
CA LEU A 436 -18.48 -14.76 -31.46
C LEU A 436 -17.35 -15.64 -30.88
N LEU A 437 -17.28 -15.80 -29.56
CA LEU A 437 -16.33 -16.69 -28.88
C LEU A 437 -16.66 -18.18 -29.16
N ARG A 438 -17.94 -18.56 -29.03
CA ARG A 438 -18.39 -19.96 -29.22
C ARG A 438 -18.32 -20.42 -30.68
N SER A 439 -18.57 -19.51 -31.62
CA SER A 439 -18.41 -19.80 -33.06
C SER A 439 -16.95 -19.93 -33.51
N GLY A 440 -15.99 -19.64 -32.62
CA GLY A 440 -14.56 -19.68 -32.93
C GLY A 440 -14.10 -18.54 -33.85
N LEU A 441 -14.93 -17.51 -34.01
CA LEU A 441 -14.59 -16.33 -34.82
C LEU A 441 -13.60 -15.41 -34.09
N ILE A 442 -13.66 -15.35 -32.77
CA ILE A 442 -12.64 -14.67 -31.95
C ILE A 442 -11.60 -15.69 -31.50
N THR A 443 -10.37 -15.55 -32.00
CA THR A 443 -9.19 -16.34 -31.63
C THR A 443 -8.11 -15.46 -31.02
N PRO A 444 -7.15 -16.01 -30.26
CA PRO A 444 -6.01 -15.22 -29.75
C PRO A 444 -5.27 -14.49 -30.87
N GLY A 445 -5.10 -15.16 -32.02
CA GLY A 445 -4.47 -14.58 -33.20
C GLY A 445 -5.20 -13.35 -33.75
N LEU A 446 -6.55 -13.38 -33.78
CA LEU A 446 -7.35 -12.24 -34.22
C LEU A 446 -7.23 -11.05 -33.24
N ILE A 447 -7.23 -11.31 -31.93
CA ILE A 447 -7.09 -10.26 -30.91
C ILE A 447 -5.69 -9.62 -31.00
N LEU A 448 -4.64 -10.41 -31.25
CA LEU A 448 -3.28 -9.90 -31.45
C LEU A 448 -3.15 -9.11 -32.76
N GLN A 449 -3.85 -9.49 -33.83
CA GLN A 449 -3.88 -8.76 -35.10
C GLN A 449 -4.62 -7.43 -34.99
N ALA A 450 -5.71 -7.38 -34.22
CA ALA A 450 -6.36 -6.11 -33.84
C ALA A 450 -5.55 -5.28 -32.82
N GLY A 451 -4.41 -5.84 -32.36
CA GLY A 451 -3.77 -5.53 -31.09
C GLY A 451 -2.61 -4.54 -31.13
N ASP A 452 -2.32 -3.84 -32.22
CA ASP A 452 -1.24 -2.83 -32.22
C ASP A 452 -1.42 -1.78 -31.10
N SER A 453 -2.66 -1.47 -30.74
CA SER A 453 -3.05 -0.54 -29.67
C SER A 453 -3.17 -1.18 -28.26
N LEU A 454 -3.00 -2.50 -28.11
CA LEU A 454 -3.06 -3.15 -26.79
C LEU A 454 -1.74 -2.98 -26.02
N PRO A 455 -1.78 -2.65 -24.72
CA PRO A 455 -0.58 -2.65 -23.88
C PRO A 455 0.13 -4.01 -23.88
N ASP A 456 1.45 -4.02 -23.76
CA ASP A 456 2.28 -5.24 -23.83
C ASP A 456 1.86 -6.30 -22.81
N MET A 457 1.37 -5.88 -21.64
CA MET A 457 0.78 -6.78 -20.64
C MET A 457 -0.34 -7.65 -21.24
N PHE A 458 -1.29 -7.04 -21.96
CA PHE A 458 -2.41 -7.76 -22.58
C PHE A 458 -1.93 -8.65 -23.73
N LYS A 459 -0.99 -8.15 -24.56
CA LYS A 459 -0.38 -8.95 -25.63
C LYS A 459 0.30 -10.21 -25.07
N ASN A 460 1.03 -10.09 -23.96
CA ASN A 460 1.71 -11.21 -23.32
C ASN A 460 0.72 -12.22 -22.74
N ILE A 461 -0.38 -11.76 -22.13
CA ILE A 461 -1.47 -12.63 -21.68
C ILE A 461 -2.08 -13.38 -22.87
N ILE A 462 -2.43 -12.70 -23.97
CA ILE A 462 -3.06 -13.35 -25.13
C ILE A 462 -2.11 -14.38 -25.79
N LYS A 463 -0.81 -14.08 -25.87
CA LYS A 463 0.21 -15.00 -26.39
C LYS A 463 0.40 -16.26 -25.53
N SER A 464 -0.05 -16.25 -24.28
CA SER A 464 0.04 -17.40 -23.39
C SER A 464 -1.06 -18.45 -23.60
N PHE A 465 -2.02 -18.18 -24.50
CA PHE A 465 -3.07 -19.13 -24.86
C PHE A 465 -2.70 -19.90 -26.12
N ASP A 466 -2.59 -21.22 -26.00
CA ASP A 466 -2.74 -22.12 -27.14
C ASP A 466 -4.23 -22.41 -27.41
N ASP A 467 -4.55 -23.18 -28.44
CA ASP A 467 -5.93 -23.51 -28.80
C ASP A 467 -6.70 -24.24 -27.68
N LYS A 468 -6.00 -25.05 -26.88
CA LYS A 468 -6.61 -25.81 -25.77
C LYS A 468 -6.95 -24.89 -24.61
N GLU A 469 -6.02 -24.05 -24.21
CA GLU A 469 -6.18 -23.07 -23.14
C GLU A 469 -7.20 -22.00 -23.54
N TRP A 470 -7.23 -21.57 -24.80
CA TRP A 470 -8.27 -20.67 -25.32
C TRP A 470 -9.66 -21.28 -25.23
N ASN A 471 -9.81 -22.57 -25.55
CA ASN A 471 -11.09 -23.27 -25.45
C ASN A 471 -11.58 -23.38 -23.99
N LYS A 472 -10.68 -23.56 -23.02
CA LYS A 472 -11.06 -23.49 -21.59
C LYS A 472 -11.48 -22.07 -21.20
N PHE A 473 -10.70 -21.07 -21.60
CA PHE A 473 -10.94 -19.65 -21.28
C PHE A 473 -12.28 -19.15 -21.82
N LYS A 474 -12.60 -19.43 -23.08
CA LYS A 474 -13.80 -18.89 -23.73
C LYS A 474 -15.12 -19.44 -23.18
N GLU A 475 -15.11 -20.63 -22.59
CA GLU A 475 -16.30 -21.25 -21.98
C GLU A 475 -16.62 -20.61 -20.62
N ASP A 476 -15.60 -20.25 -19.84
CA ASP A 476 -15.76 -19.67 -18.51
C ASP A 476 -14.50 -18.89 -18.08
N TRP A 477 -14.34 -17.67 -18.60
CA TRP A 477 -13.11 -16.93 -18.40
C TRP A 477 -12.88 -16.53 -16.94
N ILE A 478 -13.95 -16.30 -16.16
CA ILE A 478 -13.81 -15.93 -14.74
C ILE A 478 -13.28 -17.14 -13.95
N ALA A 479 -13.84 -18.34 -14.15
CA ALA A 479 -13.33 -19.55 -13.51
C ALA A 479 -11.89 -19.87 -13.97
N TYR A 480 -11.59 -19.65 -15.25
CA TYR A 480 -10.25 -19.86 -15.79
C TYR A 480 -9.22 -18.92 -15.14
N ILE A 481 -9.48 -17.61 -15.09
CA ILE A 481 -8.57 -16.64 -14.47
C ILE A 481 -8.47 -16.88 -12.95
N TRP A 482 -9.56 -17.34 -12.34
CA TRP A 482 -9.58 -17.69 -10.93
C TRP A 482 -8.60 -18.81 -10.60
N ASN A 483 -8.70 -19.95 -11.29
CA ASN A 483 -7.93 -21.15 -10.99
C ASN A 483 -7.63 -21.94 -12.27
N ASN A 484 -6.44 -21.74 -12.84
CA ASN A 484 -5.93 -22.49 -13.98
C ASN A 484 -4.53 -23.06 -13.69
N ASP A 485 -4.15 -24.04 -14.51
CA ASP A 485 -2.85 -24.72 -14.50
C ASP A 485 -1.93 -24.27 -15.65
N ASN A 486 -2.25 -23.15 -16.33
CA ASN A 486 -1.48 -22.66 -17.47
C ASN A 486 -0.11 -22.10 -17.03
N GLN A 487 0.93 -22.90 -17.24
CA GLN A 487 2.30 -22.56 -16.89
C GLN A 487 2.86 -21.38 -17.71
N THR A 488 2.38 -21.18 -18.93
CA THR A 488 2.80 -20.07 -19.80
C THR A 488 2.21 -18.75 -19.34
N LEU A 489 0.94 -18.76 -18.91
CA LEU A 489 0.29 -17.60 -18.29
C LEU A 489 0.89 -17.31 -16.91
N ASN A 490 1.25 -18.36 -16.16
CA ASN A 490 1.82 -18.32 -14.81
C ASN A 490 1.04 -17.42 -13.84
N PHE A 491 -0.27 -17.29 -14.05
CA PHE A 491 -1.14 -16.41 -13.29
C PHE A 491 -2.49 -17.07 -13.06
N SER A 492 -2.89 -17.13 -11.80
CA SER A 492 -4.27 -17.32 -11.40
C SER A 492 -4.51 -16.53 -10.11
N ILE A 493 -5.73 -16.03 -9.92
CA ILE A 493 -6.05 -15.24 -8.73
C ILE A 493 -5.87 -16.11 -7.48
N LYS A 494 -6.30 -17.38 -7.53
CA LYS A 494 -6.12 -18.32 -6.42
C LYS A 494 -4.65 -18.55 -6.06
N LYS A 495 -3.76 -18.65 -7.05
CA LYS A 495 -2.32 -18.76 -6.79
C LYS A 495 -1.80 -17.50 -6.11
N LEU A 496 -2.21 -16.31 -6.55
CA LEU A 496 -1.83 -15.05 -5.91
C LEU A 496 -2.33 -14.95 -4.46
N LEU A 497 -3.57 -15.36 -4.18
CA LEU A 497 -4.12 -15.34 -2.82
C LEU A 497 -3.31 -16.19 -1.83
N ASN A 498 -2.67 -17.26 -2.32
CA ASN A 498 -1.88 -18.19 -1.52
C ASN A 498 -0.38 -17.89 -1.50
N GLN A 499 0.09 -16.93 -2.30
CA GLN A 499 1.49 -16.50 -2.28
C GLN A 499 1.70 -15.37 -1.27
N PRO A 500 2.89 -15.29 -0.63
CA PRO A 500 3.25 -14.13 0.18
C PRO A 500 3.09 -12.84 -0.62
N LEU A 501 2.57 -11.79 0.03
CA LEU A 501 2.39 -10.48 -0.60
C LEU A 501 3.69 -9.93 -1.22
N LYS A 502 4.85 -10.24 -0.61
CA LYS A 502 6.18 -9.90 -1.15
C LYS A 502 6.39 -10.50 -2.54
N SER A 503 6.10 -11.80 -2.70
CA SER A 503 6.22 -12.49 -3.98
C SER A 503 5.29 -11.94 -5.05
N ILE A 504 4.10 -11.48 -4.67
CA ILE A 504 3.17 -10.82 -5.59
C ILE A 504 3.75 -9.49 -6.06
N MET A 505 4.22 -8.64 -5.14
CA MET A 505 4.82 -7.34 -5.46
C MET A 505 6.09 -7.45 -6.31
N GLU A 506 6.86 -8.53 -6.12
CA GLU A 506 8.08 -8.81 -6.87
C GLU A 506 7.81 -9.54 -8.19
N SER A 507 6.57 -10.00 -8.43
CA SER A 507 6.22 -10.71 -9.67
C SER A 507 6.33 -9.79 -10.89
N SER A 508 6.61 -10.41 -12.05
CA SER A 508 6.73 -9.71 -13.34
C SER A 508 5.46 -8.97 -13.78
N LEU A 509 4.32 -9.23 -13.13
CA LEU A 509 3.05 -8.53 -13.39
C LEU A 509 3.01 -7.12 -12.80
N PHE A 510 3.75 -6.87 -11.71
CA PHE A 510 3.73 -5.59 -10.97
C PHE A 510 5.11 -4.92 -10.88
N SER A 511 6.18 -5.67 -11.16
CA SER A 511 7.55 -5.17 -11.19
C SER A 511 7.87 -4.52 -12.54
N SER A 512 7.94 -3.19 -12.56
CA SER A 512 8.74 -2.48 -13.57
C SER A 512 10.21 -2.78 -13.30
N ASN A 513 11.00 -3.14 -14.33
CA ASN A 513 12.43 -3.44 -14.23
C ASN A 513 13.09 -2.63 -13.10
N PRO A 514 13.64 -3.28 -12.05
CA PRO A 514 14.15 -2.57 -10.90
C PRO A 514 15.21 -1.59 -11.38
N SER A 515 14.97 -0.30 -11.16
CA SER A 515 15.98 0.72 -11.39
C SER A 515 17.22 0.31 -10.60
N LYS A 516 18.37 0.20 -11.27
CA LYS A 516 19.66 0.00 -10.62
C LYS A 516 19.83 1.08 -9.53
N THR A 517 19.80 0.68 -8.25
CA THR A 517 19.93 1.60 -7.12
C THR A 517 20.87 1.00 -6.08
N PHE A 518 22.09 1.52 -6.01
CA PHE A 518 23.10 1.06 -5.06
C PHE A 518 22.76 1.46 -3.62
N ASN A 519 22.92 0.50 -2.70
CA ASN A 519 22.75 0.67 -1.25
C ASN A 519 21.42 1.33 -0.83
N LYS A 520 20.38 1.20 -1.65
CA LYS A 520 19.05 1.73 -1.34
C LYS A 520 18.35 0.81 -0.36
N GLU A 521 18.10 1.31 0.85
CA GLU A 521 17.44 0.53 1.90
C GLU A 521 16.00 0.14 1.50
N LYS A 522 15.68 -1.13 1.72
CA LYS A 522 14.31 -1.66 1.66
C LYS A 522 13.48 -0.99 2.76
N ASN A 523 12.23 -0.67 2.44
CA ASN A 523 11.30 -0.20 3.45
C ASN A 523 10.70 -1.39 4.19
N ASN A 524 11.29 -1.73 5.34
CA ASN A 524 10.93 -2.90 6.13
C ASN A 524 9.74 -2.68 7.08
N SER A 525 9.09 -1.51 7.04
CA SER A 525 8.05 -1.15 8.02
C SER A 525 6.82 -2.05 7.98
N MET A 526 6.57 -2.74 6.86
CA MET A 526 5.42 -3.64 6.66
C MET A 526 5.84 -5.06 6.30
N ASP A 527 7.13 -5.38 6.39
CA ASP A 527 7.64 -6.68 5.94
C ASP A 527 7.03 -7.85 6.73
N PHE A 528 6.73 -7.63 8.01
CA PHE A 528 6.00 -8.58 8.84
C PHE A 528 4.62 -8.98 8.26
N LEU A 529 3.97 -8.06 7.53
CA LEU A 529 2.74 -8.34 6.76
C LEU A 529 3.07 -8.91 5.37
N MET A 530 4.13 -8.40 4.72
CA MET A 530 4.50 -8.81 3.35
C MET A 530 4.91 -10.29 3.24
N GLN A 531 5.34 -10.89 4.35
CA GLN A 531 5.64 -12.32 4.45
C GLN A 531 4.39 -13.21 4.45
N LYS A 532 3.21 -12.64 4.70
CA LYS A 532 1.94 -13.38 4.74
C LYS A 532 1.26 -13.35 3.39
N SER A 533 0.54 -14.42 3.09
CA SER A 533 -0.40 -14.50 1.97
C SER A 533 -1.76 -13.91 2.36
N ILE A 534 -2.57 -13.54 1.35
CA ILE A 534 -3.94 -13.07 1.59
C ILE A 534 -4.78 -14.18 2.24
N SER A 535 -4.54 -15.43 1.88
CA SER A 535 -5.20 -16.61 2.46
C SER A 535 -4.90 -16.76 3.95
N GLU A 536 -3.64 -16.62 4.38
CA GLU A 536 -3.28 -16.64 5.80
C GLU A 536 -3.95 -15.48 6.57
N ILE A 537 -3.91 -14.26 6.01
CA ILE A 537 -4.53 -13.09 6.62
C ILE A 537 -6.05 -13.28 6.75
N ALA A 538 -6.71 -13.76 5.69
CA ALA A 538 -8.16 -14.02 5.71
C ALA A 538 -8.53 -15.09 6.74
N ASN A 539 -7.73 -16.14 6.86
CA ASN A 539 -7.92 -17.18 7.88
C ASN A 539 -7.73 -16.62 9.30
N ASP A 540 -6.68 -15.86 9.56
CA ASP A 540 -6.44 -15.29 10.89
C ASP A 540 -7.51 -14.25 11.29
N LEU A 541 -8.01 -13.47 10.32
CA LEU A 541 -9.17 -12.60 10.53
C LEU A 541 -10.44 -13.40 10.81
N TYR A 542 -10.68 -14.49 10.07
CA TYR A 542 -11.83 -15.37 10.30
C TYR A 542 -11.81 -15.95 11.70
N GLU A 543 -10.66 -16.47 12.13
CA GLU A 543 -10.48 -16.99 13.50
C GLU A 543 -10.73 -15.90 14.56
N SER A 544 -10.49 -14.64 14.22
CA SER A 544 -10.74 -13.50 15.11
C SER A 544 -12.23 -13.15 15.23
N VAL A 545 -13.03 -13.37 14.19
CA VAL A 545 -14.46 -13.00 14.15
C VAL A 545 -15.43 -14.16 14.36
N LYS A 546 -15.00 -15.43 14.18
CA LYS A 546 -15.89 -16.61 14.06
C LYS A 546 -16.87 -16.80 15.22
N SER A 547 -16.51 -16.35 16.43
CA SER A 547 -17.34 -16.45 17.64
C SER A 547 -18.09 -15.16 17.98
N SER A 548 -17.99 -14.14 17.13
CA SER A 548 -18.58 -12.82 17.35
C SER A 548 -19.68 -12.52 16.32
N ASN A 549 -20.74 -11.83 16.77
CA ASN A 549 -21.72 -11.19 15.88
C ASN A 549 -21.24 -9.78 15.51
N ALA A 550 -19.99 -9.67 15.06
CA ALA A 550 -19.33 -8.40 14.79
C ALA A 550 -20.07 -7.62 13.69
N THR A 551 -20.54 -6.43 14.04
CA THR A 551 -21.17 -5.52 13.11
C THR A 551 -20.62 -4.10 13.27
N LEU A 552 -20.46 -3.40 12.16
CA LEU A 552 -20.07 -2.00 12.16
C LEU A 552 -21.24 -1.16 11.67
N ASN A 553 -21.79 -0.35 12.57
CA ASN A 553 -22.80 0.65 12.25
C ASN A 553 -22.11 1.96 11.88
N PHE A 554 -22.21 2.38 10.62
CA PHE A 554 -21.58 3.62 10.18
C PHE A 554 -22.30 4.87 10.69
N ASP A 555 -23.56 4.76 11.13
CA ASP A 555 -24.27 5.87 11.77
C ASP A 555 -23.58 6.27 13.08
N ASP A 556 -23.17 5.29 13.89
CA ASP A 556 -22.45 5.55 15.15
C ASP A 556 -21.06 6.17 14.88
N VAL A 557 -20.41 5.77 13.78
CA VAL A 557 -19.14 6.37 13.34
C VAL A 557 -19.32 7.82 12.88
N ALA A 558 -20.38 8.11 12.13
CA ALA A 558 -20.71 9.48 11.72
C ALA A 558 -20.99 10.36 12.95
N LEU A 559 -21.79 9.87 13.89
CA LEU A 559 -22.12 10.56 15.13
C LEU A 559 -20.89 10.77 16.03
N LEU A 560 -19.94 9.84 16.05
CA LEU A 560 -18.64 10.03 16.71
C LEU A 560 -17.92 11.26 16.13
N PHE A 561 -17.75 11.35 14.81
CA PHE A 561 -17.09 12.50 14.18
C PHE A 561 -17.84 13.81 14.42
N LYS A 562 -19.18 13.76 14.35
CA LYS A 562 -20.05 14.89 14.68
C LYS A 562 -19.81 15.42 16.09
N SER A 563 -19.86 14.54 17.08
CA SER A 563 -19.66 14.90 18.48
C SER A 563 -18.26 15.45 18.78
N LEU A 564 -17.26 15.15 17.94
CA LEU A 564 -15.90 15.66 18.10
C LEU A 564 -15.77 17.13 17.65
N TYR A 565 -16.48 17.56 16.61
CA TYR A 565 -16.40 18.95 16.13
C TYR A 565 -17.48 19.86 16.71
N GLU A 566 -18.63 19.31 17.12
CA GLU A 566 -19.70 20.09 17.76
C GLU A 566 -19.17 20.77 19.03
N GLY A 567 -19.41 22.07 19.15
CA GLY A 567 -18.93 22.88 20.27
C GLY A 567 -17.39 22.99 20.37
N ASN A 568 -16.65 22.66 19.31
CA ASN A 568 -15.18 22.53 19.32
C ASN A 568 -14.67 21.50 20.34
N THR A 569 -15.43 20.43 20.58
CA THR A 569 -15.17 19.47 21.67
C THR A 569 -13.75 18.90 21.62
N LEU A 570 -13.29 18.43 20.45
CA LEU A 570 -11.94 17.90 20.30
C LEU A 570 -10.88 18.98 20.49
N GLN A 571 -11.04 20.19 19.93
CA GLN A 571 -10.05 21.24 20.10
C GLN A 571 -9.96 21.71 21.55
N ASN A 572 -11.08 21.75 22.27
CA ASN A 572 -11.10 22.03 23.70
C ASN A 572 -10.36 20.92 24.48
N ALA A 573 -10.60 19.66 24.12
CA ALA A 573 -9.95 18.51 24.74
C ALA A 573 -8.43 18.51 24.53
N LEU A 574 -7.98 18.89 23.33
CA LEU A 574 -6.55 19.00 22.98
C LEU A 574 -5.86 20.21 23.66
N LYS A 575 -6.60 21.29 23.93
CA LYS A 575 -6.09 22.46 24.67
C LYS A 575 -6.00 22.24 26.17
N ASP A 576 -6.75 21.28 26.72
CA ASP A 576 -6.69 20.89 28.13
C ASP A 576 -6.44 19.38 28.28
N PRO A 577 -5.19 18.91 28.07
CA PRO A 577 -4.83 17.50 28.15
C PRO A 577 -5.17 16.85 29.50
N LYS A 578 -5.19 17.64 30.59
CA LYS A 578 -5.48 17.12 31.94
C LYS A 578 -6.95 16.73 32.09
N ASN A 579 -7.85 17.39 31.37
CA ASN A 579 -9.29 17.12 31.39
C ASN A 579 -9.80 16.49 30.10
N ILE A 580 -8.91 15.97 29.24
CA ILE A 580 -9.25 15.47 27.90
C ILE A 580 -10.44 14.49 27.92
N PHE A 581 -10.43 13.50 28.81
CA PHE A 581 -11.52 12.53 28.90
C PHE A 581 -12.81 13.13 29.44
N ASN A 582 -12.74 14.06 30.38
CA ASN A 582 -13.92 14.76 30.89
C ASN A 582 -14.58 15.59 29.78
N ILE A 583 -13.77 16.30 28.98
CA ILE A 583 -14.24 17.09 27.83
C ILE A 583 -14.84 16.17 26.75
N LEU A 584 -14.23 15.01 26.50
CA LEU A 584 -14.75 14.00 25.57
C LEU A 584 -15.94 13.21 26.12
N GLY A 585 -16.40 13.48 27.35
CA GLY A 585 -17.67 12.98 27.89
C GLY A 585 -17.57 11.97 29.02
N LEU A 586 -16.41 11.75 29.64
CA LEU A 586 -16.29 10.97 30.86
C LEU A 586 -16.84 11.77 32.05
N ASP A 587 -17.89 11.28 32.70
CA ASP A 587 -18.29 11.76 34.01
C ASP A 587 -17.52 10.99 35.08
N SER A 588 -16.48 11.63 35.61
CA SER A 588 -15.63 11.07 36.66
C SER A 588 -16.39 10.76 37.97
N SER A 589 -17.52 11.43 38.23
CA SER A 589 -18.32 11.23 39.44
C SER A 589 -19.24 10.03 39.32
N SER A 590 -19.97 9.94 38.20
CA SER A 590 -20.91 8.82 37.96
C SER A 590 -20.24 7.59 37.34
N LYS A 591 -18.96 7.70 36.92
CA LYS A 591 -18.21 6.68 36.18
C LYS A 591 -18.98 6.19 34.96
N LYS A 592 -19.55 7.12 34.20
CA LYS A 592 -20.31 6.86 32.97
C LYS A 592 -19.85 7.78 31.85
N PHE A 593 -20.08 7.36 30.61
CA PHE A 593 -19.98 8.25 29.47
C PHE A 593 -21.29 9.02 29.31
N LYS A 594 -21.20 10.34 29.15
CA LYS A 594 -22.34 11.21 28.87
C LYS A 594 -22.93 10.83 27.52
N GLU A 595 -24.24 10.62 27.47
CA GLU A 595 -24.96 10.31 26.24
C GLU A 595 -24.70 11.37 25.15
N GLY A 596 -24.48 10.92 23.92
CA GLY A 596 -24.16 11.79 22.78
C GLY A 596 -22.74 12.36 22.75
N SER A 597 -21.88 12.02 23.71
CA SER A 597 -20.48 12.46 23.71
C SER A 597 -19.57 11.60 22.81
N PRO A 598 -18.37 12.09 22.44
CA PRO A 598 -17.39 11.29 21.70
C PRO A 598 -17.08 9.94 22.36
N LEU A 599 -16.87 9.90 23.69
CA LEU A 599 -16.59 8.64 24.37
C LEU A 599 -17.80 7.71 24.40
N TYR A 600 -19.02 8.25 24.42
CA TYR A 600 -20.23 7.42 24.32
C TYR A 600 -20.31 6.70 22.96
N TYR A 601 -20.17 7.43 21.85
CA TYR A 601 -20.21 6.80 20.51
C TYR A 601 -19.03 5.85 20.28
N LEU A 602 -17.83 6.22 20.74
CA LEU A 602 -16.67 5.34 20.67
C LEU A 602 -16.90 4.04 21.46
N ALA A 603 -17.48 4.13 22.65
CA ALA A 603 -17.81 2.95 23.45
C ALA A 603 -18.88 2.08 22.79
N LEU A 604 -19.90 2.65 22.13
CA LEU A 604 -20.90 1.90 21.36
C LEU A 604 -20.25 1.10 20.23
N ILE A 605 -19.42 1.76 19.41
CA ILE A 605 -18.69 1.13 18.30
C ILE A 605 -17.81 0.00 18.82
N LEU A 606 -17.05 0.25 19.89
CA LEU A 606 -16.12 -0.74 20.44
C LEU A 606 -16.84 -1.90 21.14
N LYS A 607 -17.96 -1.69 21.83
CA LYS A 607 -18.69 -2.74 22.55
C LYS A 607 -19.14 -3.88 21.62
N GLU A 608 -19.55 -3.56 20.41
CA GLU A 608 -19.94 -4.57 19.41
C GLU A 608 -18.75 -5.23 18.70
N ASN A 609 -17.54 -4.66 18.81
CA ASN A 609 -16.40 -5.00 17.96
C ASN A 609 -15.11 -5.37 18.70
N ILE A 610 -15.03 -5.18 20.02
CA ILE A 610 -13.76 -5.26 20.75
C ILE A 610 -13.15 -6.66 20.74
N ASP A 611 -13.96 -7.70 20.81
CA ASP A 611 -13.43 -9.07 20.91
C ASP A 611 -12.68 -9.45 19.64
N TRP A 612 -13.29 -9.21 18.47
CA TRP A 612 -12.61 -9.51 17.21
C TRP A 612 -11.46 -8.55 16.92
N ILE A 613 -11.56 -7.27 17.31
CA ILE A 613 -10.46 -6.29 17.20
C ILE A 613 -9.26 -6.78 18.02
N LYS A 614 -9.46 -7.19 19.28
CA LYS A 614 -8.39 -7.72 20.14
C LYS A 614 -7.76 -8.99 19.56
N ASN A 615 -8.59 -9.91 19.07
CA ASN A 615 -8.10 -11.14 18.48
C ASN A 615 -7.28 -10.85 17.21
N ALA A 616 -7.77 -9.98 16.33
CA ALA A 616 -7.06 -9.56 15.12
C ALA A 616 -5.75 -8.84 15.45
N LEU A 617 -5.76 -7.93 16.43
CA LEU A 617 -4.55 -7.28 16.92
C LEU A 617 -3.54 -8.31 17.44
N THR A 618 -3.99 -9.30 18.22
CA THR A 618 -3.10 -10.37 18.71
C THR A 618 -2.41 -11.11 17.56
N LYS A 619 -3.12 -11.36 16.45
CA LYS A 619 -2.54 -11.95 15.23
C LYS A 619 -1.50 -11.04 14.59
N VAL A 620 -1.83 -9.76 14.39
CA VAL A 620 -0.88 -8.76 13.83
C VAL A 620 0.38 -8.64 14.69
N LEU A 621 0.22 -8.61 16.02
CA LEU A 621 1.33 -8.54 16.97
C LEU A 621 2.19 -9.81 16.93
N SER A 622 1.57 -10.97 16.72
CA SER A 622 2.33 -12.21 16.53
C SER A 622 3.22 -12.14 15.28
N TYR A 623 2.73 -11.54 14.18
CA TYR A 623 3.53 -11.34 12.97
C TYR A 623 4.70 -10.40 13.22
N ILE A 624 4.47 -9.28 13.91
CA ILE A 624 5.53 -8.33 14.29
C ILE A 624 6.59 -9.03 15.13
N LYS A 625 6.17 -9.81 16.14
CA LYS A 625 7.09 -10.55 17.01
C LYS A 625 7.93 -11.56 16.24
N THR A 626 7.31 -12.34 15.35
CA THR A 626 8.04 -13.29 14.48
C THR A 626 9.05 -12.57 13.61
N TYR A 627 8.67 -11.45 12.99
CA TYR A 627 9.58 -10.68 12.15
C TYR A 627 10.74 -10.04 12.95
N LEU A 628 10.48 -9.53 14.15
CA LEU A 628 11.53 -9.01 15.05
C LEU A 628 12.54 -10.11 15.42
N GLN A 629 12.07 -11.35 15.67
CA GLN A 629 12.96 -12.49 15.92
C GLN A 629 13.83 -12.80 14.70
N GLU A 630 13.30 -12.72 13.48
CA GLU A 630 14.11 -12.87 12.26
C GLU A 630 15.18 -11.77 12.14
N LEU A 631 14.85 -10.52 12.45
CA LEU A 631 15.82 -9.41 12.45
C LEU A 631 16.91 -9.59 13.52
N GLU A 632 16.56 -10.12 14.69
CA GLU A 632 17.55 -10.49 15.72
C GLU A 632 18.51 -11.58 15.22
N GLU A 633 18.01 -12.57 14.46
CA GLU A 633 18.86 -13.59 13.84
C GLU A 633 19.82 -12.99 12.80
N TYR A 634 19.35 -12.05 11.96
CA TYR A 634 20.26 -11.32 11.07
C TYR A 634 21.35 -10.59 11.86
N ASN A 635 21.00 -9.93 12.96
CA ASN A 635 21.96 -9.21 13.79
C ASN A 635 23.00 -10.12 14.42
N LYS A 636 22.62 -11.32 14.87
CA LYS A 636 23.58 -12.32 15.37
C LYS A 636 24.58 -12.71 14.28
N ILE A 637 24.09 -13.06 13.09
CA ILE A 637 24.95 -13.45 11.96
C ILE A 637 25.86 -12.29 11.54
N ILE A 638 25.32 -11.07 11.40
CA ILE A 638 26.10 -9.88 11.06
C ILE A 638 27.20 -9.63 12.10
N THR A 639 26.88 -9.75 13.40
CA THR A 639 27.86 -9.57 14.48
C THR A 639 29.00 -10.58 14.36
N GLU A 640 28.66 -11.86 14.17
CA GLU A 640 29.64 -12.94 14.00
C GLU A 640 30.51 -12.73 12.76
N GLU A 641 29.90 -12.41 11.61
CA GLU A 641 30.65 -12.15 10.38
C GLU A 641 31.52 -10.90 10.48
N PHE A 642 30.99 -9.80 11.03
CA PHE A 642 31.69 -8.52 11.12
C PHE A 642 32.98 -8.65 11.94
N ASN A 643 32.92 -9.38 13.07
CA ASN A 643 34.07 -9.63 13.93
C ASN A 643 35.12 -10.52 13.24
N ASN A 644 34.72 -11.35 12.28
CA ASN A 644 35.61 -12.23 11.52
C ASN A 644 36.19 -11.58 10.25
N LEU A 645 35.70 -10.40 9.84
CA LEU A 645 36.20 -9.71 8.65
C LEU A 645 37.62 -9.17 8.86
N LYS A 646 38.53 -9.64 8.02
CA LYS A 646 39.89 -9.11 7.91
C LYS A 646 39.98 -8.15 6.74
N ILE A 647 40.52 -6.96 7.00
CA ILE A 647 40.80 -5.97 5.96
C ILE A 647 42.32 -5.88 5.80
N SER A 648 42.80 -5.91 4.56
CA SER A 648 44.19 -5.59 4.24
C SER A 648 44.24 -4.44 3.25
N LYS A 649 45.06 -3.43 3.57
CA LYS A 649 45.31 -2.27 2.70
C LYS A 649 46.28 -2.70 1.60
N SER A 650 45.94 -2.44 0.33
CA SER A 650 46.77 -2.87 -0.81
C SER A 650 47.40 -1.72 -1.58
N LYS A 651 46.75 -0.55 -1.65
CA LYS A 651 47.31 0.64 -2.32
C LYS A 651 46.60 1.92 -1.86
N ILE A 652 47.37 3.00 -1.67
CA ILE A 652 46.86 4.36 -1.47
C ILE A 652 47.48 5.25 -2.55
N GLN A 653 46.64 5.93 -3.32
CA GLN A 653 47.00 6.99 -4.26
C GLN A 653 46.18 8.24 -3.93
N LYS A 654 46.59 9.41 -4.42
CA LYS A 654 46.10 10.74 -4.00
C LYS A 654 44.60 10.77 -3.64
N ASN A 655 43.71 10.18 -4.46
CA ASN A 655 42.26 10.08 -4.16
C ASN A 655 41.68 8.66 -4.30
N LYS A 656 42.52 7.62 -4.38
CA LYS A 656 42.12 6.24 -4.66
C LYS A 656 42.67 5.28 -3.63
N PHE A 657 41.81 4.45 -3.07
CA PHE A 657 42.13 3.54 -1.98
C PHE A 657 41.70 2.12 -2.32
N THR A 658 42.65 1.19 -2.30
CA THR A 658 42.38 -0.22 -2.64
C THR A 658 42.48 -1.10 -1.39
N TYR A 659 41.41 -1.83 -1.12
CA TYR A 659 41.27 -2.72 0.03
C TYR A 659 40.92 -4.13 -0.41
N LYS A 660 41.43 -5.11 0.34
CA LYS A 660 41.02 -6.50 0.25
C LYS A 660 40.33 -6.88 1.55
N VAL A 661 39.07 -7.28 1.47
CA VAL A 661 38.23 -7.68 2.61
C VAL A 661 37.91 -9.16 2.50
N SER A 662 38.04 -9.90 3.58
CA SER A 662 37.76 -11.33 3.59
C SER A 662 37.21 -11.82 4.93
N ASN A 663 36.23 -12.73 4.87
CA ASN A 663 35.77 -13.54 6.00
C ASN A 663 36.45 -14.93 6.06
N GLY A 664 37.53 -15.13 5.30
CA GLY A 664 38.23 -16.42 5.16
C GLY A 664 37.64 -17.36 4.09
N LYS A 665 36.40 -17.14 3.64
CA LYS A 665 35.77 -17.91 2.55
C LYS A 665 35.64 -17.08 1.27
N ILE A 666 35.12 -15.87 1.40
CA ILE A 666 34.93 -14.90 0.33
C ILE A 666 36.00 -13.83 0.47
N VAL A 667 36.49 -13.36 -0.67
CA VAL A 667 37.51 -12.31 -0.77
C VAL A 667 37.03 -11.30 -1.78
N ASN A 668 36.77 -10.07 -1.34
CA ASN A 668 36.40 -8.98 -2.23
C ASN A 668 37.52 -7.94 -2.25
N LYS A 669 37.85 -7.43 -3.43
CA LYS A 669 38.83 -6.36 -3.60
C LYS A 669 38.13 -5.12 -4.13
N TYR A 670 38.08 -4.08 -3.31
CA TYR A 670 37.45 -2.81 -3.64
C TYR A 670 38.51 -1.74 -3.94
N GLU A 671 38.31 -0.95 -4.99
CA GLU A 671 38.91 0.38 -5.14
C GLU A 671 37.85 1.44 -4.93
N ILE A 672 38.11 2.36 -4.01
CA ILE A 672 37.24 3.47 -3.65
C ILE A 672 37.92 4.76 -4.07
N GLN A 673 37.22 5.58 -4.87
CA GLN A 673 37.64 6.94 -5.19
C GLN A 673 36.81 7.96 -4.42
N ILE A 674 37.48 8.97 -3.86
CA ILE A 674 36.84 10.08 -3.15
C ILE A 674 36.96 11.39 -3.93
N THR A 675 35.98 12.28 -3.72
CA THR A 675 35.96 13.67 -4.21
C THR A 675 35.55 14.61 -3.08
N GLN A 676 35.79 15.91 -3.24
CA GLN A 676 35.39 16.90 -2.24
C GLN A 676 34.11 17.65 -2.65
N LYS A 677 33.29 17.98 -1.65
CA LYS A 677 32.15 18.89 -1.73
C LYS A 677 32.10 19.70 -0.45
N ASN A 678 32.08 21.03 -0.54
CA ASN A 678 32.04 21.94 0.60
C ASN A 678 33.16 21.71 1.65
N GLY A 679 34.35 21.31 1.22
CA GLY A 679 35.49 21.05 2.10
C GLY A 679 35.45 19.70 2.86
N LEU A 680 34.49 18.83 2.55
CA LEU A 680 34.40 17.45 3.07
C LEU A 680 34.49 16.45 1.92
N TYR A 681 34.93 15.23 2.23
CA TYR A 681 35.04 14.13 1.27
C TYR A 681 33.74 13.33 1.15
N LEU A 682 33.53 12.78 -0.04
CA LEU A 682 32.47 11.84 -0.37
C LEU A 682 32.95 10.81 -1.40
N ILE A 683 32.39 9.61 -1.36
CA ILE A 683 32.75 8.53 -2.27
C ILE A 683 32.10 8.77 -3.64
N SER A 684 32.93 8.92 -4.66
CA SER A 684 32.51 9.18 -6.04
C SER A 684 32.50 7.94 -6.92
N GLU A 685 33.33 6.93 -6.62
CA GLU A 685 33.44 5.72 -7.42
C GLU A 685 33.80 4.50 -6.57
N ILE A 686 33.19 3.36 -6.89
CA ILE A 686 33.50 2.05 -6.31
C ILE A 686 33.69 1.04 -7.43
N THR A 687 34.86 0.39 -7.44
CA THR A 687 35.18 -0.70 -8.35
C THR A 687 35.40 -1.98 -7.55
N LEU A 688 34.72 -3.06 -7.91
CA LEU A 688 34.99 -4.41 -7.43
C LEU A 688 35.86 -5.13 -8.47
N PHE A 689 36.96 -5.74 -8.03
CA PHE A 689 37.79 -6.61 -8.85
C PHE A 689 37.54 -8.07 -8.49
N ASP A 690 37.59 -8.93 -9.51
CA ASP A 690 37.50 -10.38 -9.38
C ASP A 690 38.76 -10.99 -8.71
#